data_AF-A0A2E3ZHR3-F1
#
_entry.id   AF-A0A2E3ZHR3-F1
#
_cell.length_a   1.000
_cell.length_b   1.000
_cell.length_c   1.000
_cell.angle_alpha   90.00
_cell.angle_beta   90.00
_cell.angle_gamma   90.00
#
_symmetry.space_group_name_H-M   'P 1'
#
loop_
_entity.id
_entity.type
_entity.pdbx_description
1 polymer ?
#
loop_
_entity_poly.entity_id
_entity_poly.type
_entity_poly.pdbx_seq_one_letter_code
_entity_poly.pdbx_strand_id
1 'polypeptide(L)'
;MKSRSFLRAGFAILLLLLLPMTGVTTANGSQAAYISEFLVSPSTASYDGVDWNCDGSTGSTSDQFVEIYNPDTSAINVQGWVLEVETAGVTESYTFNVPTIEAQSRLVLFRATTMLELSYFEGGTIRVMDASSNELSSATWQAENYGWDISYTRDSKGGALNFVEAPTPGWSSDETRPTSGVGAECEPFEGIGHNGSYVLTGSIVTMESQTSVLLSGNILVVNGIIEAVWGDGEPEPGVATGVDRIHTGGVIYPGLIDAHNHPHYNAIPIWDHGRGAREVDPNGWNNRYEWRTVTDYKNAITKVENGLNDGGSDGCGLMIDSMKHAEVKSIVGGTTAIQGSTSESESAFDSILARNLEKSNFGQDNIETRVGGSWFPPDYSGSHIKNAKASGNLDAWMIHLAEGIDEPSRAEFDALVNNDLVIDELIVIHGTALTSNEFSRMAAVDASLVWSPMSNLLLYGDTADIAAADEAGVSIHISPDWNPSGAKSVLHEVKIADWWDSNVLGDRFTDFEMAQMMTTNAIDQVGWTDYVGRIKAGLAADLLVVDSFHSDPYRNLIEAVDPDVRLVTVGGIAVFGDADLMEQMSDDPEVMLAPGFQKTIDVKFQGIPGGTSSYAEISGRLMSCLENLSIGPRPFDPWYTYGDDRYFDVLNRSGTFQHGRSVDLWSNYYDITLDENGNRTDVDAILPPVDDGQDDTTTTPIGNGSNDSDNQDNGEDRPSLDEADLPLIFPTFGPYGGEQHPSNTTWGKGIHIEECVTDSASSDDGRVRGCGAILILMSKSEGCFVEYWPEQDGMDVEIVYNSDCPSDSIWTQPHADVSESAEEGDWPVSRLDPSYELGSAITFPGRNCDDSVVAQALILGETSPVRGNDSRVGDWTCRDAAKWIVPIIEDNVPSDLMDETVSSSVTDEAWFWAIFILAILVLTGSVVVITRILRESSISD
;
A
#
# COMPACT_ATOMS: atom_id res chain seq x y z
N MET A 1 73.94 35.14 7.90
CA MET A 1 74.75 35.44 6.69
C MET A 1 74.90 34.13 5.90
N LYS A 2 74.48 34.13 4.63
CA LYS A 2 74.58 33.06 3.60
C LYS A 2 73.67 31.82 3.71
N SER A 3 72.80 31.73 2.68
CA SER A 3 72.63 30.59 1.76
C SER A 3 71.81 29.35 2.20
N ARG A 4 70.76 29.09 1.39
CA ARG A 4 70.03 27.83 1.16
C ARG A 4 69.09 27.33 2.27
N SER A 5 67.79 27.40 1.99
CA SER A 5 66.84 26.32 2.34
C SER A 5 65.81 26.17 1.21
N PHE A 6 66.02 25.14 0.38
CA PHE A 6 65.07 24.58 -0.55
C PHE A 6 64.23 23.52 0.18
N LEU A 7 62.98 23.34 -0.27
CA LEU A 7 62.15 22.12 -0.20
C LEU A 7 61.61 21.67 1.18
N ARG A 8 60.31 21.94 1.42
CA ARG A 8 59.22 20.93 1.49
C ARG A 8 57.99 21.53 2.20
N ALA A 9 57.04 22.01 1.40
CA ALA A 9 55.62 22.09 1.73
C ALA A 9 54.88 22.03 0.39
N GLY A 10 54.63 20.81 -0.08
CA GLY A 10 53.95 20.53 -1.33
C GLY A 10 53.33 19.15 -1.20
N PHE A 11 52.08 19.11 -0.77
CA PHE A 11 51.09 18.04 -0.98
C PHE A 11 49.75 18.51 -0.42
N ALA A 12 49.19 19.53 -1.07
CA ALA A 12 47.80 19.96 -1.03
C ALA A 12 47.73 21.07 -2.09
N ILE A 13 46.73 21.05 -2.97
CA ILE A 13 46.66 21.77 -4.27
C ILE A 13 47.26 20.94 -5.43
N LEU A 14 46.74 19.72 -5.60
CA LEU A 14 46.73 19.03 -6.89
C LEU A 14 45.54 18.06 -6.95
N LEU A 15 44.32 18.56 -6.69
CA LEU A 15 43.07 17.81 -6.89
C LEU A 15 41.86 18.77 -6.99
N LEU A 16 42.05 19.84 -7.77
CA LEU A 16 41.01 20.85 -8.08
C LEU A 16 41.16 21.39 -9.51
N LEU A 17 41.70 20.56 -10.42
CA LEU A 17 41.93 20.89 -11.84
C LEU A 17 41.58 19.69 -12.76
N LEU A 18 40.45 19.04 -12.47
CA LEU A 18 39.74 18.16 -13.40
C LEU A 18 38.26 18.56 -13.43
N LEU A 19 38.02 19.80 -13.85
CA LEU A 19 36.78 20.18 -14.51
C LEU A 19 37.10 20.17 -16.01
N PRO A 20 36.28 19.54 -16.88
CA PRO A 20 36.45 19.70 -18.31
C PRO A 20 36.22 21.18 -18.63
N MET A 21 37.29 21.89 -18.97
CA MET A 21 37.17 23.15 -19.69
C MET A 21 36.62 22.82 -21.07
N THR A 22 35.31 22.93 -21.24
CA THR A 22 34.72 23.08 -22.56
C THR A 22 35.28 24.37 -23.15
N GLY A 23 36.24 24.22 -24.05
CA GLY A 23 36.68 25.32 -24.88
C GLY A 23 35.47 25.87 -25.63
N VAL A 24 35.23 27.17 -25.49
CA VAL A 24 34.41 27.91 -26.44
C VAL A 24 35.18 27.91 -27.76
N THR A 25 34.98 26.85 -28.55
CA THR A 25 35.12 26.96 -29.99
C THR A 25 33.97 27.81 -30.46
N THR A 26 34.26 29.00 -30.98
CA THR A 26 33.32 29.72 -31.85
C THR A 26 33.05 28.83 -33.06
N ALA A 27 32.05 27.98 -32.94
CA ALA A 27 31.44 27.29 -34.06
C ALA A 27 30.74 28.39 -34.88
N ASN A 28 31.31 28.64 -36.05
CA ASN A 28 30.74 29.52 -37.03
C ASN A 28 29.50 28.80 -37.59
N GLY A 29 28.31 29.08 -37.04
CA GLY A 29 27.01 28.67 -37.59
C GLY A 29 26.06 27.85 -36.72
N SER A 30 25.94 28.08 -35.41
CA SER A 30 24.77 27.61 -34.63
C SER A 30 23.60 28.56 -34.89
N GLN A 31 22.41 28.00 -35.13
CA GLN A 31 21.18 28.76 -35.29
C GLN A 31 20.41 28.61 -33.98
N ALA A 32 20.15 29.72 -33.27
CA ALA A 32 19.43 29.65 -32.00
C ALA A 32 18.03 29.01 -32.21
N ALA A 33 17.55 28.26 -31.22
CA ALA A 33 16.21 27.70 -31.25
C ALA A 33 15.17 28.78 -31.56
N TYR A 34 14.17 28.45 -32.38
CA TYR A 34 13.22 29.42 -32.90
C TYR A 34 11.81 28.85 -33.01
N ILE A 35 10.82 29.74 -33.08
CA ILE A 35 9.41 29.37 -33.28
C ILE A 35 9.25 28.84 -34.70
N SER A 36 9.03 27.53 -34.85
CA SER A 36 8.92 26.84 -36.13
C SER A 36 7.49 26.69 -36.60
N GLU A 37 6.52 26.52 -35.70
CA GLU A 37 5.11 26.44 -36.04
C GLU A 37 4.23 27.02 -34.91
N PHE A 38 3.06 27.57 -35.22
CA PHE A 38 2.04 27.85 -34.22
C PHE A 38 0.64 27.88 -34.83
N LEU A 39 -0.35 27.39 -34.07
CA LEU A 39 -1.75 27.33 -34.48
C LEU A 39 -2.61 28.28 -33.63
N VAL A 40 -3.28 29.22 -34.29
CA VAL A 40 -4.10 30.27 -33.64
C VAL A 40 -5.59 29.90 -33.66
N SER A 41 -6.05 29.16 -34.66
CA SER A 41 -7.48 28.94 -34.94
C SER A 41 -7.81 27.46 -35.17
N PRO A 42 -7.64 26.59 -34.16
CA PRO A 42 -8.12 25.21 -34.26
C PRO A 42 -9.66 25.18 -34.31
N SER A 43 -10.22 24.29 -35.12
CA SER A 43 -11.66 24.01 -35.13
C SER A 43 -12.09 23.22 -33.90
N THR A 44 -13.32 23.43 -33.44
CA THR A 44 -13.95 22.60 -32.40
C THR A 44 -14.48 21.29 -32.98
N ALA A 45 -14.84 20.32 -32.14
CA ALA A 45 -15.47 19.05 -32.53
C ALA A 45 -16.71 19.23 -33.43
N SER A 46 -17.49 20.30 -33.24
CA SER A 46 -18.67 20.61 -34.07
C SER A 46 -18.34 20.94 -35.54
N TYR A 47 -17.06 21.17 -35.84
CA TYR A 47 -16.55 21.55 -37.16
C TYR A 47 -15.41 20.61 -37.60
N ASP A 48 -15.46 19.35 -37.18
CA ASP A 48 -14.47 18.32 -37.52
C ASP A 48 -13.03 18.70 -37.08
N GLY A 49 -12.91 19.39 -35.95
CA GLY A 49 -11.62 19.74 -35.34
C GLY A 49 -10.76 18.52 -35.03
N VAL A 50 -9.45 18.68 -35.15
CA VAL A 50 -8.46 17.64 -34.84
C VAL A 50 -7.92 17.90 -33.44
N ASP A 51 -7.97 16.87 -32.60
CA ASP A 51 -7.30 16.82 -31.30
C ASP A 51 -5.81 16.53 -31.56
N TRP A 52 -4.98 17.56 -31.43
CA TRP A 52 -3.56 17.52 -31.78
C TRP A 52 -2.67 17.08 -30.61
N ASN A 53 -3.17 17.16 -29.37
CA ASN A 53 -2.46 16.77 -28.16
C ASN A 53 -3.02 15.48 -27.51
N CYS A 54 -4.05 14.90 -28.12
CA CYS A 54 -4.76 13.70 -27.64
C CYS A 54 -5.32 13.88 -26.23
N ASP A 55 -5.77 15.10 -25.91
CA ASP A 55 -6.37 15.41 -24.62
C ASP A 55 -7.89 15.26 -24.59
N GLY A 56 -8.47 14.71 -25.66
CA GLY A 56 -9.92 14.48 -25.82
C GLY A 56 -10.72 15.73 -26.06
N SER A 57 -10.11 16.91 -26.00
CA SER A 57 -10.74 18.19 -26.27
C SER A 57 -10.29 18.70 -27.64
N THR A 58 -11.16 19.48 -28.28
CA THR A 58 -10.84 20.12 -29.55
C THR A 58 -11.13 21.61 -29.51
N GLY A 59 -10.29 22.40 -30.15
CA GLY A 59 -10.54 23.83 -30.39
C GLY A 59 -9.67 24.75 -29.54
N SER A 60 -10.04 26.02 -29.48
CA SER A 60 -9.11 27.09 -29.10
C SER A 60 -8.64 27.04 -27.65
N THR A 61 -9.34 26.35 -26.76
CA THR A 61 -8.95 26.18 -25.36
C THR A 61 -7.93 25.06 -25.15
N SER A 62 -7.77 24.14 -26.11
CA SER A 62 -6.85 23.01 -26.03
C SER A 62 -5.75 23.09 -27.10
N ASP A 63 -6.12 22.98 -28.38
CA ASP A 63 -5.21 22.70 -29.51
C ASP A 63 -4.47 23.90 -30.09
N GLN A 64 -4.61 25.08 -29.50
CA GLN A 64 -3.68 26.15 -29.84
C GLN A 64 -2.29 25.72 -29.41
N PHE A 65 -1.28 25.90 -30.25
CA PHE A 65 0.08 25.51 -29.89
C PHE A 65 1.14 26.46 -30.41
N VAL A 66 2.30 26.44 -29.75
CA VAL A 66 3.54 27.04 -30.21
C VAL A 66 4.62 25.97 -30.22
N GLU A 67 5.26 25.80 -31.37
CA GLU A 67 6.38 24.87 -31.56
C GLU A 67 7.70 25.63 -31.60
N ILE A 68 8.67 25.17 -30.81
CA ILE A 68 10.06 25.61 -30.83
C ILE A 68 10.93 24.49 -31.38
N TYR A 69 11.67 24.79 -32.45
CA TYR A 69 12.63 23.85 -33.05
C TYR A 69 14.06 24.15 -32.61
N ASN A 70 14.79 23.10 -32.21
CA ASN A 70 16.24 23.13 -32.02
C ASN A 70 16.95 22.66 -33.31
N PRO A 71 17.51 23.56 -34.14
CA PRO A 71 18.20 23.17 -35.36
C PRO A 71 19.65 22.69 -35.12
N ASP A 72 20.18 22.83 -33.91
CA ASP A 72 21.55 22.46 -33.58
C ASP A 72 21.70 20.93 -33.44
N THR A 73 22.93 20.44 -33.66
CA THR A 73 23.27 19.01 -33.54
C THR A 73 23.50 18.55 -32.09
N SER A 74 23.19 19.41 -31.12
CA SER A 74 23.30 19.13 -29.68
C SER A 74 22.06 19.64 -28.96
N ALA A 75 21.69 19.01 -27.85
CA ALA A 75 20.63 19.48 -26.98
C ALA A 75 20.91 20.93 -26.50
N ILE A 76 19.85 21.73 -26.41
CA ILE A 76 19.90 23.09 -25.86
C ILE A 76 19.25 23.08 -24.48
N ASN A 77 19.92 23.66 -23.49
CA ASN A 77 19.33 23.89 -22.17
C ASN A 77 18.37 25.09 -22.24
N VAL A 78 17.11 24.84 -21.91
CA VAL A 78 16.02 25.83 -21.94
C VAL A 78 15.46 26.13 -20.56
N GLN A 79 16.15 25.69 -19.50
CA GLN A 79 15.74 25.95 -18.13
C GLN A 79 15.69 27.47 -17.87
N GLY A 80 14.52 27.93 -17.39
CA GLY A 80 14.26 29.34 -17.13
C GLY A 80 13.95 30.17 -18.37
N TRP A 81 13.79 29.57 -19.55
CA TRP A 81 13.25 30.26 -20.71
C TRP A 81 11.77 30.56 -20.53
N VAL A 82 11.30 31.63 -21.18
CA VAL A 82 9.91 32.10 -21.10
C VAL A 82 9.31 32.24 -22.49
N LEU A 83 8.09 31.73 -22.65
CA LEU A 83 7.22 31.99 -23.79
C LEU A 83 6.29 33.16 -23.41
N GLU A 84 6.35 34.27 -24.13
CA GLU A 84 5.45 35.40 -23.96
C GLU A 84 4.47 35.49 -25.12
N VAL A 85 3.22 35.79 -24.81
CA VAL A 85 2.17 36.11 -25.78
C VAL A 85 1.63 37.49 -25.47
N GLU A 86 1.71 38.40 -26.44
CA GLU A 86 1.15 39.74 -26.37
C GLU A 86 -0.05 39.87 -27.30
N THR A 87 -1.22 40.09 -26.70
CA THR A 87 -2.52 40.25 -27.38
C THR A 87 -3.20 41.51 -26.84
N ALA A 88 -3.66 42.39 -27.73
CA ALA A 88 -4.33 43.65 -27.37
C ALA A 88 -3.62 44.52 -26.30
N GLY A 89 -2.28 44.42 -26.20
CA GLY A 89 -1.47 45.16 -25.23
C GLY A 89 -1.40 44.56 -23.83
N VAL A 90 -1.92 43.35 -23.64
CA VAL A 90 -1.71 42.50 -22.46
C VAL A 90 -0.64 41.47 -22.82
N THR A 91 0.34 41.29 -21.94
CA THR A 91 1.38 40.26 -22.08
C THR A 91 1.17 39.20 -21.02
N GLU A 92 1.00 37.97 -21.48
CA GLU A 92 0.97 36.77 -20.64
C GLU A 92 2.25 35.97 -20.91
N SER A 93 2.69 35.21 -19.92
CA SER A 93 3.96 34.49 -19.99
C SER A 93 3.89 33.10 -19.37
N TYR A 94 4.59 32.15 -19.97
CA TYR A 94 4.75 30.79 -19.49
C TYR A 94 6.24 30.45 -19.37
N THR A 95 6.69 29.96 -18.22
CA THR A 95 8.07 29.46 -18.05
C THR A 95 8.15 28.00 -18.47
N PHE A 96 9.17 27.67 -19.27
CA PHE A 96 9.35 26.31 -19.78
C PHE A 96 9.56 25.34 -18.60
N ASN A 97 8.79 24.25 -18.59
CA ASN A 97 8.85 23.19 -17.58
C ASN A 97 9.83 22.05 -17.94
N VAL A 98 10.42 22.08 -19.14
CA VAL A 98 11.42 21.10 -19.58
C VAL A 98 12.85 21.65 -19.43
N PRO A 99 13.84 20.80 -19.10
CA PRO A 99 15.22 21.25 -18.92
C PRO A 99 15.96 21.44 -20.25
N THR A 100 15.64 20.65 -21.28
CA THR A 100 16.34 20.63 -22.57
C THR A 100 15.39 20.43 -23.74
N ILE A 101 15.79 20.95 -24.92
CA ILE A 101 15.26 20.52 -26.22
C ILE A 101 16.37 19.74 -26.90
N GLU A 102 16.12 18.46 -27.21
CA GLU A 102 17.10 17.57 -27.82
C GLU A 102 17.57 18.07 -29.20
N ALA A 103 18.72 17.57 -29.65
CA ALA A 103 19.28 17.92 -30.95
C ALA A 103 18.28 17.61 -32.08
N GLN A 104 18.12 18.55 -33.02
CA GLN A 104 17.21 18.39 -34.17
C GLN A 104 15.77 17.99 -33.79
N SER A 105 15.33 18.37 -32.59
CA SER A 105 14.01 18.03 -32.04
C SER A 105 13.14 19.27 -31.83
N ARG A 106 11.83 19.05 -31.68
CA ARG A 106 10.81 20.08 -31.50
C ARG A 106 10.20 19.96 -30.11
N LEU A 107 9.96 21.10 -29.48
CA LEU A 107 9.12 21.23 -28.29
C LEU A 107 7.81 21.88 -28.71
N VAL A 108 6.68 21.21 -28.52
CA VAL A 108 5.36 21.75 -28.80
C VAL A 108 4.69 22.09 -27.47
N LEU A 109 4.24 23.33 -27.35
CA LEU A 109 3.58 23.86 -26.15
C LEU A 109 2.13 24.18 -26.51
N PHE A 110 1.19 23.35 -26.05
CA PHE A 110 -0.24 23.52 -26.26
C PHE A 110 -0.84 24.49 -25.24
N ARG A 111 -1.93 25.18 -25.60
CA ARG A 111 -2.67 26.06 -24.69
C ARG A 111 -3.23 25.29 -23.51
N ALA A 112 -3.68 24.05 -23.70
CA ALA A 112 -4.06 23.15 -22.60
C ALA A 112 -2.99 23.07 -21.50
N THR A 113 -1.71 23.24 -21.86
CA THR A 113 -0.58 23.24 -20.93
C THR A 113 -0.15 24.65 -20.51
N THR A 114 -0.05 25.59 -21.47
CA THR A 114 0.53 26.91 -21.21
C THR A 114 -0.47 27.93 -20.67
N MET A 115 -1.76 27.68 -20.86
CA MET A 115 -2.88 28.62 -20.67
C MET A 115 -2.83 29.90 -21.52
N LEU A 116 -1.73 30.15 -22.24
CA LEU A 116 -1.56 31.30 -23.13
C LEU A 116 -2.52 31.25 -24.32
N GLU A 117 -3.39 32.25 -24.44
CA GLU A 117 -4.34 32.36 -25.55
C GLU A 117 -3.72 33.04 -26.79
N LEU A 118 -3.78 32.37 -27.92
CA LEU A 118 -3.46 32.96 -29.22
C LEU A 118 -4.76 33.52 -29.84
N SER A 119 -5.10 34.77 -29.55
CA SER A 119 -6.38 35.35 -30.02
C SER A 119 -6.44 35.49 -31.55
N TYR A 120 -7.34 34.73 -32.17
CA TYR A 120 -7.63 34.84 -33.59
C TYR A 120 -8.22 36.21 -33.95
N PHE A 121 -9.10 36.76 -33.11
CA PHE A 121 -9.84 37.99 -33.42
C PHE A 121 -9.03 39.27 -33.19
N GLU A 122 -8.02 39.23 -32.33
CA GLU A 122 -7.25 40.44 -31.98
C GLU A 122 -5.87 40.49 -32.64
N GLY A 123 -5.33 39.33 -33.06
CA GLY A 123 -3.94 39.25 -33.48
C GLY A 123 -2.99 39.35 -32.28
N GLY A 124 -1.69 39.18 -32.53
CA GLY A 124 -0.73 39.27 -31.43
C GLY A 124 0.70 38.94 -31.83
N THR A 125 1.58 38.89 -30.83
CA THR A 125 3.00 38.53 -30.99
C THR A 125 3.42 37.50 -29.95
N ILE A 126 4.08 36.44 -30.42
CA ILE A 126 4.73 35.40 -29.61
C ILE A 126 6.21 35.74 -29.50
N ARG A 127 6.81 35.63 -28.31
CA ARG A 127 8.26 35.78 -28.08
C ARG A 127 8.80 34.64 -27.23
N VAL A 128 9.96 34.12 -27.60
CA VAL A 128 10.74 33.19 -26.77
C VAL A 128 11.91 33.96 -26.19
N MET A 129 12.00 33.99 -24.87
CA MET A 129 12.99 34.73 -24.10
C MET A 129 13.91 33.75 -23.38
N ASP A 130 15.22 33.99 -23.40
CA ASP A 130 16.17 33.20 -22.60
C ASP A 130 16.08 33.55 -21.09
N ALA A 131 16.77 32.79 -20.25
CA ALA A 131 16.82 33.02 -18.79
C ALA A 131 17.44 34.37 -18.38
N SER A 132 18.05 35.10 -19.31
CA SER A 132 18.58 36.46 -19.12
C SER A 132 17.66 37.53 -19.72
N SER A 133 16.44 37.17 -20.11
CA SER A 133 15.44 38.03 -20.74
C SER A 133 15.88 38.61 -22.09
N ASN A 134 16.69 37.90 -22.87
CA ASN A 134 16.95 38.24 -24.27
C ASN A 134 15.95 37.54 -25.20
N GLU A 135 15.40 38.27 -26.17
CA GLU A 135 14.53 37.69 -27.20
C GLU A 135 15.36 36.82 -28.16
N LEU A 136 15.04 35.52 -28.21
CA LEU A 136 15.65 34.53 -29.10
C LEU A 136 14.90 34.44 -30.43
N SER A 137 13.57 34.45 -30.38
CA SER A 137 12.70 34.36 -31.54
C SER A 137 11.37 35.05 -31.26
N SER A 138 10.82 35.71 -32.28
CA SER A 138 9.47 36.27 -32.23
C SER A 138 8.68 35.99 -33.51
N ALA A 139 7.36 35.91 -33.39
CA ALA A 139 6.44 35.73 -34.50
C ALA A 139 5.16 36.55 -34.26
N THR A 140 4.65 37.22 -35.30
CA THR A 140 3.45 38.07 -35.20
C THR A 140 2.39 37.57 -36.17
N TRP A 141 1.14 37.51 -35.72
CA TRP A 141 -0.02 37.20 -36.56
C TRP A 141 -0.99 38.38 -36.63
N GLN A 142 -1.88 38.36 -37.60
CA GLN A 142 -2.90 39.40 -37.79
C GLN A 142 -4.26 38.88 -37.35
N ALA A 143 -5.11 39.78 -36.86
CA ALA A 143 -6.51 39.51 -36.55
C ALA A 143 -7.25 38.93 -37.77
N GLU A 144 -8.08 37.92 -37.52
CA GLU A 144 -9.03 37.31 -38.46
C GLU A 144 -8.39 36.82 -39.78
N ASN A 145 -7.22 36.19 -39.70
CA ASN A 145 -6.44 35.84 -40.89
C ASN A 145 -6.32 34.33 -41.15
N TYR A 146 -6.37 33.96 -42.44
CA TYR A 146 -6.13 32.64 -43.04
C TYR A 146 -7.11 31.48 -42.74
N GLY A 147 -8.03 31.60 -41.79
CA GLY A 147 -9.11 30.62 -41.57
C GLY A 147 -8.83 29.63 -40.44
N TRP A 148 -9.66 28.59 -40.33
CA TRP A 148 -9.55 27.56 -39.28
C TRP A 148 -8.64 26.42 -39.72
N ASP A 149 -7.94 25.79 -38.77
CA ASP A 149 -7.02 24.67 -38.97
C ASP A 149 -5.86 24.97 -39.94
N ILE A 150 -5.38 26.21 -39.91
CA ILE A 150 -4.21 26.64 -40.69
C ILE A 150 -3.19 27.23 -39.73
N SER A 151 -2.04 26.57 -39.62
CA SER A 151 -0.95 27.02 -38.77
C SER A 151 0.04 27.89 -39.53
N TYR A 152 0.72 28.76 -38.78
CA TYR A 152 1.84 29.55 -39.25
C TYR A 152 3.11 28.73 -39.09
N THR A 153 3.93 28.61 -40.14
CA THR A 153 5.14 27.77 -40.13
C THR A 153 6.36 28.52 -40.66
N ARG A 154 7.56 28.13 -40.21
CA ARG A 154 8.86 28.50 -40.79
C ARG A 154 9.55 27.25 -41.31
N ASP A 155 10.33 27.40 -42.36
CA ASP A 155 11.18 26.29 -42.83
C ASP A 155 12.23 25.90 -41.76
N SER A 156 12.89 24.76 -41.94
CA SER A 156 13.93 24.23 -41.05
C SER A 156 15.19 25.11 -40.93
N LYS A 157 15.17 26.30 -41.54
CA LYS A 157 16.22 27.32 -41.51
C LYS A 157 15.72 28.64 -40.94
N GLY A 158 14.54 28.69 -40.31
CA GLY A 158 14.00 29.89 -39.67
C GLY A 158 13.66 31.03 -40.63
N GLY A 159 13.21 30.71 -41.85
CA GLY A 159 12.81 31.67 -42.87
C GLY A 159 11.56 32.51 -42.52
N ALA A 160 11.00 33.20 -43.52
CA ALA A 160 9.76 33.95 -43.34
C ALA A 160 8.58 33.03 -42.99
N LEU A 161 7.60 33.55 -42.24
CA LEU A 161 6.37 32.83 -41.93
C LEU A 161 5.60 32.48 -43.21
N ASN A 162 5.24 31.21 -43.34
CA ASN A 162 4.35 30.62 -44.33
C ASN A 162 3.16 29.97 -43.61
N PHE A 163 2.34 29.26 -44.37
CA PHE A 163 1.14 28.58 -43.87
C PHE A 163 1.16 27.12 -44.29
N VAL A 164 0.64 26.25 -43.43
CA VAL A 164 0.42 24.84 -43.74
C VAL A 164 -1.01 24.44 -43.37
N GLU A 165 -1.60 23.60 -44.23
CA GLU A 165 -2.91 22.98 -44.03
C GLU A 165 -2.75 21.50 -44.42
N ALA A 166 -2.93 20.53 -43.51
CA ALA A 166 -3.24 20.67 -42.08
C ALA A 166 -1.99 21.03 -41.21
N PRO A 167 -2.18 21.51 -39.96
CA PRO A 167 -1.11 21.72 -38.99
C PRO A 167 -0.22 20.50 -38.77
N THR A 168 1.04 20.71 -38.40
CA THR A 168 2.06 19.66 -38.25
C THR A 168 2.79 19.68 -36.89
N PRO A 169 2.11 19.77 -35.74
CA PRO A 169 2.76 19.87 -34.44
C PRO A 169 3.69 18.69 -34.17
N GLY A 170 5.00 18.93 -34.03
CA GLY A 170 6.01 17.91 -33.75
C GLY A 170 6.72 17.35 -34.98
N TRP A 171 6.33 17.75 -36.20
CA TRP A 171 7.03 17.38 -37.44
C TRP A 171 6.98 18.52 -38.46
N SER A 172 7.41 18.28 -39.70
CA SER A 172 7.25 19.26 -40.78
C SER A 172 6.62 18.64 -42.01
N SER A 173 6.07 19.47 -42.89
CA SER A 173 5.44 19.01 -44.15
C SER A 173 6.35 18.17 -45.08
N ASP A 174 7.67 18.23 -44.90
CA ASP A 174 8.68 17.44 -45.62
C ASP A 174 9.16 16.19 -44.85
N GLU A 175 8.67 15.98 -43.63
CA GLU A 175 8.90 14.82 -42.79
C GLU A 175 7.68 13.88 -42.80
N THR A 176 7.90 12.62 -42.42
CA THR A 176 6.80 11.67 -42.20
C THR A 176 6.12 11.96 -40.87
N ARG A 177 4.78 12.00 -40.87
CA ARG A 177 3.99 12.13 -39.63
C ARG A 177 4.46 11.08 -38.60
N PRO A 178 4.68 11.47 -37.33
CA PRO A 178 5.06 10.54 -36.28
C PRO A 178 3.95 9.51 -36.04
N THR A 179 4.33 8.30 -35.64
CA THR A 179 3.39 7.21 -35.29
C THR A 179 3.07 7.15 -33.80
N SER A 180 3.74 7.95 -32.97
CA SER A 180 3.54 8.04 -31.52
C SER A 180 4.02 9.40 -31.02
N GLY A 181 3.44 9.90 -29.92
CA GLY A 181 3.79 11.21 -29.35
C GLY A 181 3.10 12.38 -30.05
N VAL A 182 3.58 13.60 -29.80
CA VAL A 182 2.96 14.83 -30.33
C VAL A 182 2.87 14.78 -31.86
N GLY A 183 1.66 15.00 -32.38
CA GLY A 183 1.39 15.00 -33.81
C GLY A 183 1.03 13.65 -34.44
N ALA A 184 1.11 12.56 -33.68
CA ALA A 184 0.59 11.27 -34.10
C ALA A 184 -0.94 11.32 -34.27
N GLU A 185 -1.54 10.29 -34.89
CA GLU A 185 -2.99 10.11 -34.76
C GLU A 185 -3.29 9.68 -33.34
N CYS A 186 -4.30 10.28 -32.71
CA CYS A 186 -4.75 9.82 -31.41
C CYS A 186 -5.30 8.41 -31.56
N GLU A 187 -4.61 7.46 -30.94
CA GLU A 187 -5.04 6.07 -30.93
C GLU A 187 -6.44 5.98 -30.31
N PRO A 188 -7.37 5.23 -30.93
CA PRO A 188 -8.67 5.01 -30.34
C PRO A 188 -8.51 4.29 -29.01
N PHE A 189 -9.22 4.75 -27.99
CA PHE A 189 -9.25 4.07 -26.71
C PHE A 189 -9.85 2.66 -26.85
N GLU A 190 -9.04 1.61 -26.66
CA GLU A 190 -9.48 0.21 -26.70
C GLU A 190 -9.90 -0.34 -25.31
N GLY A 191 -9.94 0.51 -24.28
CA GLY A 191 -10.15 0.11 -22.89
C GLY A 191 -8.85 -0.04 -22.10
N ILE A 192 -8.94 0.06 -20.77
CA ILE A 192 -7.84 -0.24 -19.85
C ILE A 192 -8.03 -1.68 -19.36
N GLY A 193 -7.10 -2.56 -19.70
CA GLY A 193 -7.15 -3.97 -19.30
C GLY A 193 -5.77 -4.61 -19.34
N HIS A 194 -5.45 -5.37 -18.30
CA HIS A 194 -4.24 -6.17 -18.27
C HIS A 194 -4.32 -7.28 -19.33
N ASN A 195 -3.26 -7.43 -20.13
CA ASN A 195 -3.12 -8.52 -21.10
C ASN A 195 -1.96 -9.43 -20.70
N GLY A 196 -2.22 -10.74 -20.55
CA GLY A 196 -1.21 -11.72 -20.15
C GLY A 196 -1.49 -12.32 -18.78
N SER A 197 -0.45 -12.84 -18.13
CA SER A 197 -0.57 -13.55 -16.87
C SER A 197 0.67 -13.44 -15.99
N TYR A 198 0.47 -13.40 -14.68
CA TYR A 198 1.53 -13.47 -13.67
C TYR A 198 1.01 -14.17 -12.40
N VAL A 199 1.92 -14.62 -11.55
CA VAL A 199 1.62 -15.14 -10.21
C VAL A 199 2.19 -14.21 -9.16
N LEU A 200 1.36 -13.64 -8.30
CA LEU A 200 1.83 -12.95 -7.08
C LEU A 200 1.99 -13.97 -5.95
N THR A 201 3.07 -13.84 -5.17
CA THR A 201 3.29 -14.69 -3.99
C THR A 201 3.50 -13.85 -2.73
N GLY A 202 2.87 -14.24 -1.63
CA GLY A 202 2.97 -13.58 -0.33
C GLY A 202 2.01 -14.19 0.69
N SER A 203 1.83 -13.55 1.84
CA SER A 203 0.74 -13.90 2.75
C SER A 203 -0.58 -13.37 2.16
N ILE A 204 -1.61 -14.19 1.99
CA ILE A 204 -2.87 -13.77 1.35
C ILE A 204 -3.99 -13.75 2.38
N VAL A 205 -4.64 -12.60 2.52
CA VAL A 205 -5.87 -12.44 3.28
C VAL A 205 -7.03 -12.40 2.29
N THR A 206 -7.77 -13.51 2.14
CA THR A 206 -8.76 -13.59 1.05
C THR A 206 -10.04 -12.79 1.32
N MET A 207 -10.28 -12.42 2.59
CA MET A 207 -11.52 -11.81 3.07
C MET A 207 -12.78 -12.66 2.84
N GLU A 208 -12.66 -13.98 2.65
CA GLU A 208 -13.81 -14.89 2.67
C GLU A 208 -14.28 -15.22 4.10
N SER A 209 -13.37 -15.20 5.07
CA SER A 209 -13.64 -15.33 6.51
C SER A 209 -12.44 -14.82 7.32
N GLN A 210 -12.61 -14.62 8.63
CA GLN A 210 -11.53 -14.23 9.55
C GLN A 210 -10.34 -15.22 9.55
N THR A 211 -10.58 -16.50 9.25
CA THR A 211 -9.53 -17.52 9.24
C THR A 211 -8.99 -17.82 7.83
N SER A 212 -9.49 -17.14 6.80
CA SER A 212 -9.09 -17.36 5.42
C SER A 212 -7.79 -16.62 5.09
N VAL A 213 -6.71 -17.05 5.74
CA VAL A 213 -5.35 -16.50 5.58
C VAL A 213 -4.41 -17.60 5.11
N LEU A 214 -3.71 -17.36 4.00
CA LEU A 214 -2.67 -18.24 3.47
C LEU A 214 -1.30 -17.60 3.74
N LEU A 215 -0.54 -18.11 4.71
CA LEU A 215 0.77 -17.53 5.07
C LEU A 215 1.83 -17.63 3.96
N SER A 216 1.65 -18.56 3.04
CA SER A 216 2.50 -18.74 1.87
C SER A 216 1.58 -19.10 0.72
N GLY A 217 1.02 -18.05 0.12
CA GLY A 217 -0.04 -18.12 -0.87
C GLY A 217 0.43 -17.65 -2.24
N ASN A 218 -0.32 -18.06 -3.26
CA ASN A 218 -0.10 -17.74 -4.64
C ASN A 218 -1.42 -17.27 -5.28
N ILE A 219 -1.38 -16.20 -6.08
CA ILE A 219 -2.52 -15.67 -6.85
C ILE A 219 -2.13 -15.67 -8.32
N LEU A 220 -2.78 -16.50 -9.14
CA LEU A 220 -2.65 -16.45 -10.59
C LEU A 220 -3.60 -15.40 -11.14
N VAL A 221 -3.05 -14.37 -11.78
CA VAL A 221 -3.81 -13.35 -12.52
C VAL A 221 -3.69 -13.64 -14.01
N VAL A 222 -4.81 -13.67 -14.72
CA VAL A 222 -4.89 -13.84 -16.17
C VAL A 222 -5.85 -12.80 -16.74
N ASN A 223 -5.34 -11.95 -17.64
CA ASN A 223 -6.11 -10.88 -18.28
C ASN A 223 -6.94 -10.03 -17.31
N GLY A 224 -6.34 -9.72 -16.14
CA GLY A 224 -6.96 -8.89 -15.11
C GLY A 224 -7.91 -9.60 -14.15
N ILE A 225 -8.11 -10.91 -14.31
CA ILE A 225 -8.96 -11.75 -13.46
C ILE A 225 -8.10 -12.69 -12.63
N ILE A 226 -8.48 -12.90 -11.38
CA ILE A 226 -7.91 -13.95 -10.52
C ILE A 226 -8.42 -15.28 -11.05
N GLU A 227 -7.54 -16.09 -11.65
CA GLU A 227 -7.90 -17.40 -12.20
C GLU A 227 -7.80 -18.49 -11.12
N ALA A 228 -6.83 -18.37 -10.19
CA ALA A 228 -6.64 -19.32 -9.11
C ALA A 228 -5.94 -18.69 -7.89
N VAL A 229 -6.24 -19.23 -6.71
CA VAL A 229 -5.57 -18.93 -5.44
C VAL A 229 -5.24 -20.26 -4.76
N TRP A 230 -4.01 -20.45 -4.29
CA TRP A 230 -3.62 -21.68 -3.60
C TRP A 230 -2.50 -21.42 -2.58
N GLY A 231 -2.50 -22.23 -1.52
CA GLY A 231 -1.47 -22.18 -0.47
C GLY A 231 -0.34 -23.19 -0.68
N ASP A 232 0.71 -23.04 0.12
CA ASP A 232 1.77 -24.05 0.21
C ASP A 232 1.24 -25.42 0.65
N GLY A 233 1.71 -26.46 -0.03
CA GLY A 233 1.25 -27.84 0.15
C GLY A 233 0.01 -28.20 -0.67
N GLU A 234 -0.66 -27.23 -1.30
CA GLU A 234 -1.68 -27.50 -2.31
C GLU A 234 -1.03 -27.70 -3.70
N PRO A 235 -1.58 -28.57 -4.56
CA PRO A 235 -1.01 -28.79 -5.89
C PRO A 235 -1.17 -27.54 -6.75
N GLU A 236 -0.07 -27.09 -7.35
CA GLU A 236 -0.07 -25.98 -8.30
C GLU A 236 -1.10 -26.26 -9.43
N PRO A 237 -2.01 -25.32 -9.72
CA PRO A 237 -2.90 -25.43 -10.86
C PRO A 237 -2.11 -25.52 -12.17
N GLY A 238 -2.42 -26.49 -13.05
CA GLY A 238 -1.69 -26.65 -14.31
C GLY A 238 -1.73 -25.44 -15.25
N VAL A 239 -2.67 -24.51 -15.04
CA VAL A 239 -2.74 -23.22 -15.75
C VAL A 239 -1.69 -22.21 -15.27
N ALA A 240 -1.11 -22.39 -14.08
CA ALA A 240 -0.03 -21.57 -13.54
C ALA A 240 1.37 -22.04 -13.98
N THR A 241 1.48 -23.22 -14.60
CA THR A 241 2.77 -23.80 -14.96
C THR A 241 3.50 -22.95 -16.00
N GLY A 242 4.67 -22.46 -15.63
CA GLY A 242 5.52 -21.62 -16.49
C GLY A 242 5.08 -20.16 -16.59
N VAL A 243 4.14 -19.73 -15.74
CA VAL A 243 3.80 -18.31 -15.57
C VAL A 243 4.84 -17.66 -14.64
N ASP A 244 5.26 -16.45 -14.97
CA ASP A 244 6.24 -15.71 -14.18
C ASP A 244 5.72 -15.38 -12.77
N ARG A 245 6.63 -15.45 -11.79
CA ARG A 245 6.32 -15.28 -10.37
C ARG A 245 6.92 -13.98 -9.88
N ILE A 246 6.09 -13.17 -9.22
CA ILE A 246 6.46 -11.90 -8.63
C ILE A 246 6.34 -12.07 -7.12
N HIS A 247 7.49 -12.06 -6.45
CA HIS A 247 7.58 -12.26 -5.01
C HIS A 247 7.36 -10.93 -4.30
N THR A 248 6.20 -10.76 -3.68
CA THR A 248 5.82 -9.47 -3.10
C THR A 248 6.45 -9.22 -1.74
N GLY A 249 6.86 -10.27 -1.02
CA GLY A 249 7.47 -10.16 0.32
C GLY A 249 6.55 -9.56 1.40
N GLY A 250 5.27 -9.37 1.10
CA GLY A 250 4.30 -8.70 1.96
C GLY A 250 3.00 -9.49 2.15
N VAL A 251 2.02 -8.84 2.77
CA VAL A 251 0.66 -9.34 2.95
C VAL A 251 -0.25 -8.75 1.88
N ILE A 252 -0.98 -9.60 1.17
CA ILE A 252 -1.85 -9.29 0.05
C ILE A 252 -3.31 -9.30 0.53
N TYR A 253 -3.99 -8.19 0.33
CA TYR A 253 -5.40 -7.95 0.63
C TYR A 253 -6.16 -7.64 -0.67
N PRO A 254 -7.50 -7.78 -0.70
CA PRO A 254 -8.30 -7.09 -1.70
C PRO A 254 -8.02 -5.58 -1.62
N GLY A 255 -8.14 -4.89 -2.74
CA GLY A 255 -8.10 -3.43 -2.77
C GLY A 255 -9.13 -2.80 -1.82
N LEU A 256 -8.74 -1.68 -1.20
CA LEU A 256 -9.62 -0.93 -0.30
C LEU A 256 -10.70 -0.18 -1.10
N ILE A 257 -11.82 0.09 -0.45
CA ILE A 257 -13.01 0.64 -1.09
C ILE A 257 -13.38 1.96 -0.42
N ASP A 258 -13.26 3.04 -1.17
CA ASP A 258 -13.73 4.35 -0.77
C ASP A 258 -15.17 4.54 -1.25
N ALA A 259 -16.10 4.23 -0.36
CA ALA A 259 -17.53 4.33 -0.63
C ALA A 259 -18.06 5.78 -0.51
N HIS A 260 -17.21 6.75 -0.19
CA HIS A 260 -17.63 8.14 -0.15
C HIS A 260 -16.44 9.10 -0.23
N ASN A 261 -16.30 9.74 -1.40
CA ASN A 261 -15.36 10.83 -1.62
C ASN A 261 -16.00 12.06 -2.33
N HIS A 262 -15.26 13.17 -2.45
CA HIS A 262 -15.50 14.27 -3.41
C HIS A 262 -14.18 14.60 -4.13
N PRO A 263 -13.75 13.76 -5.10
CA PRO A 263 -12.38 13.71 -5.57
C PRO A 263 -11.85 15.04 -6.15
N HIS A 264 -12.69 15.85 -6.81
CA HIS A 264 -12.28 17.13 -7.40
C HIS A 264 -11.86 18.20 -6.38
N TYR A 265 -12.05 17.96 -5.07
CA TYR A 265 -11.51 18.78 -3.99
C TYR A 265 -10.13 18.32 -3.48
N ASN A 266 -9.62 17.15 -3.90
CA ASN A 266 -8.53 16.48 -3.19
C ASN A 266 -7.14 17.11 -3.36
N ALA A 267 -6.99 18.11 -4.23
CA ALA A 267 -5.80 18.98 -4.31
C ALA A 267 -5.78 20.08 -3.22
N ILE A 268 -6.91 20.29 -2.53
CA ILE A 268 -7.08 21.29 -1.46
C ILE A 268 -6.81 20.60 -0.12
N PRO A 269 -5.87 21.11 0.71
CA PRO A 269 -5.56 20.47 1.99
C PRO A 269 -6.64 20.71 3.03
N ILE A 270 -6.54 19.98 4.15
CA ILE A 270 -7.43 20.13 5.29
C ILE A 270 -7.65 21.60 5.63
N TRP A 271 -8.93 21.94 5.81
CA TRP A 271 -9.36 23.28 6.13
C TRP A 271 -8.89 23.68 7.53
N ASP A 272 -7.90 24.56 7.57
CA ASP A 272 -7.45 25.15 8.84
C ASP A 272 -8.40 26.27 9.28
N HIS A 273 -9.44 25.91 10.01
CA HIS A 273 -10.36 26.84 10.66
C HIS A 273 -9.95 27.22 12.10
N GLY A 274 -8.73 26.84 12.54
CA GLY A 274 -8.28 26.97 13.94
C GLY A 274 -7.43 28.23 14.26
N ARG A 275 -6.96 29.01 13.28
CA ARG A 275 -6.22 30.28 13.53
C ARG A 275 -6.83 31.47 12.78
N GLY A 276 -7.33 32.46 13.52
CA GLY A 276 -7.70 33.77 12.98
C GLY A 276 -8.98 33.81 12.14
N ALA A 277 -9.66 32.69 11.97
CA ALA A 277 -10.99 32.64 11.39
C ALA A 277 -11.94 33.48 12.26
N ARG A 278 -12.55 34.50 11.64
CA ARG A 278 -13.32 35.52 12.39
C ARG A 278 -14.73 35.06 12.72
N GLU A 279 -15.17 33.96 12.11
CA GLU A 279 -16.55 33.44 12.10
C GLU A 279 -16.61 31.94 12.49
N VAL A 280 -15.69 31.46 13.32
CA VAL A 280 -15.67 30.05 13.79
C VAL A 280 -16.13 29.98 15.23
N ASP A 281 -17.15 29.15 15.49
CA ASP A 281 -17.50 28.76 16.86
C ASP A 281 -16.41 27.80 17.37
N PRO A 282 -15.82 28.05 18.55
CA PRO A 282 -14.79 27.17 19.12
C PRO A 282 -15.26 25.73 19.35
N ASN A 283 -16.57 25.44 19.29
CA ASN A 283 -17.15 24.10 19.39
C ASN A 283 -17.57 23.52 18.03
N GLY A 284 -17.20 24.14 16.90
CA GLY A 284 -17.58 23.67 15.56
C GLY A 284 -18.97 24.10 15.14
N TRP A 285 -19.56 23.36 14.21
CA TRP A 285 -20.90 23.65 13.69
C TRP A 285 -21.90 22.59 14.13
N ASN A 286 -23.18 22.91 14.13
CA ASN A 286 -24.21 21.90 14.41
C ASN A 286 -24.47 21.00 13.21
N ASN A 287 -24.30 21.52 11.99
CA ASN A 287 -24.60 20.81 10.75
C ASN A 287 -23.98 21.51 9.52
N ARG A 288 -24.09 20.85 8.35
CA ARG A 288 -23.59 21.37 7.07
C ARG A 288 -24.19 22.69 6.60
N TYR A 289 -25.35 23.08 7.11
CA TYR A 289 -26.00 24.32 6.70
C TYR A 289 -25.32 25.55 7.30
N GLU A 290 -24.59 25.39 8.40
CA GLU A 290 -23.91 26.49 9.07
C GLU A 290 -22.56 26.80 8.39
N TRP A 291 -21.64 25.84 8.33
CA TRP A 291 -20.28 26.09 7.81
C TRP A 291 -20.26 26.45 6.33
N ARG A 292 -21.18 25.95 5.50
CA ARG A 292 -21.27 26.33 4.08
C ARG A 292 -21.58 27.81 3.86
N THR A 293 -22.12 28.49 4.88
CA THR A 293 -22.46 29.91 4.78
C THR A 293 -21.32 30.84 5.14
N VAL A 294 -20.34 30.37 5.93
CA VAL A 294 -19.28 31.23 6.47
C VAL A 294 -18.31 31.69 5.37
N THR A 295 -17.83 32.93 5.51
CA THR A 295 -16.99 33.54 4.46
C THR A 295 -15.64 32.86 4.34
N ASP A 296 -15.08 32.42 5.47
CA ASP A 296 -13.77 31.78 5.54
C ASP A 296 -13.77 30.43 4.79
N TYR A 297 -14.83 29.63 4.92
CA TYR A 297 -15.05 28.40 4.15
C TYR A 297 -15.06 28.68 2.64
N LYS A 298 -15.89 29.64 2.20
CA LYS A 298 -16.00 29.99 0.78
C LYS A 298 -14.67 30.42 0.18
N ASN A 299 -13.84 31.13 0.95
CA ASN A 299 -12.52 31.57 0.49
C ASN A 299 -11.48 30.45 0.50
N ALA A 300 -11.56 29.52 1.45
CA ALA A 300 -10.59 28.43 1.59
C ALA A 300 -10.87 27.27 0.64
N ILE A 301 -12.15 26.99 0.37
CA ILE A 301 -12.58 25.79 -0.34
C ILE A 301 -13.29 26.14 -1.64
N THR A 302 -14.50 26.73 -1.59
CA THR A 302 -15.32 26.96 -2.79
C THR A 302 -14.57 27.75 -3.87
N LYS A 303 -14.01 28.91 -3.53
CA LYS A 303 -13.30 29.73 -4.52
C LYS A 303 -12.00 29.09 -5.01
N VAL A 304 -11.39 28.21 -4.21
CA VAL A 304 -10.17 27.50 -4.59
C VAL A 304 -10.50 26.40 -5.58
N GLU A 305 -11.53 25.61 -5.29
CA GLU A 305 -12.01 24.55 -6.18
C GLU A 305 -12.51 25.13 -7.52
N ASN A 306 -13.36 26.15 -7.48
CA ASN A 306 -13.76 26.91 -8.67
C ASN A 306 -12.53 27.47 -9.42
N GLY A 307 -11.55 28.02 -8.71
CA GLY A 307 -10.33 28.55 -9.31
C GLY A 307 -9.45 27.49 -9.99
N LEU A 308 -9.39 26.28 -9.43
CA LEU A 308 -8.69 25.14 -10.02
C LEU A 308 -9.43 24.64 -11.27
N ASN A 309 -10.73 24.38 -11.13
CA ASN A 309 -11.47 23.53 -12.07
C ASN A 309 -12.24 24.31 -13.14
N ASP A 310 -12.66 25.57 -12.86
CA ASP A 310 -13.39 26.37 -13.85
C ASP A 310 -12.42 26.93 -14.91
N GLY A 311 -12.76 26.82 -16.20
CA GLY A 311 -11.99 27.43 -17.31
C GLY A 311 -12.33 28.90 -17.60
N GLY A 312 -12.95 29.60 -16.64
CA GLY A 312 -13.37 31.01 -16.78
C GLY A 312 -12.20 31.99 -16.66
N SER A 313 -12.48 33.31 -16.75
CA SER A 313 -11.45 34.36 -16.77
C SER A 313 -10.53 34.42 -15.54
N ASP A 314 -10.91 33.76 -14.44
CA ASP A 314 -10.16 33.75 -13.18
C ASP A 314 -9.78 32.32 -12.73
N GLY A 315 -10.00 31.28 -13.55
CA GLY A 315 -9.76 29.87 -13.20
C GLY A 315 -8.89 29.12 -14.22
N CYS A 316 -8.41 27.94 -13.84
CA CYS A 316 -7.38 27.20 -14.57
C CYS A 316 -7.91 26.06 -15.46
N GLY A 317 -9.18 25.66 -15.34
CA GLY A 317 -9.75 24.59 -16.15
C GLY A 317 -9.14 23.19 -15.92
N LEU A 318 -8.60 22.92 -14.73
CA LEU A 318 -7.81 21.72 -14.42
C LEU A 318 -8.64 20.56 -13.84
N MET A 319 -9.90 20.41 -14.26
CA MET A 319 -10.77 19.35 -13.73
C MET A 319 -10.18 17.95 -13.92
N ILE A 320 -9.62 17.65 -15.10
CA ILE A 320 -8.99 16.34 -15.38
C ILE A 320 -7.79 16.10 -14.45
N ASP A 321 -6.92 17.09 -14.30
CA ASP A 321 -5.76 17.01 -13.41
C ASP A 321 -6.16 16.82 -11.94
N SER A 322 -7.18 17.56 -11.48
CA SER A 322 -7.73 17.44 -10.12
C SER A 322 -8.26 16.03 -9.86
N MET A 323 -9.01 15.46 -10.82
CA MET A 323 -9.54 14.10 -10.73
C MET A 323 -8.43 13.04 -10.73
N LYS A 324 -7.44 13.15 -11.63
CA LYS A 324 -6.31 12.22 -11.67
C LYS A 324 -5.48 12.28 -10.41
N HIS A 325 -5.21 13.47 -9.88
CA HIS A 325 -4.53 13.63 -8.60
C HIS A 325 -5.30 12.96 -7.46
N ALA A 326 -6.63 13.01 -7.48
CA ALA A 326 -7.47 12.35 -6.49
C ALA A 326 -7.45 10.81 -6.62
N GLU A 327 -7.47 10.27 -7.84
CA GLU A 327 -7.28 8.83 -8.05
C GLU A 327 -5.90 8.38 -7.57
N VAL A 328 -4.84 9.15 -7.87
CA VAL A 328 -3.48 8.89 -7.35
C VAL A 328 -3.47 8.82 -5.83
N LYS A 329 -4.10 9.79 -5.15
CA LYS A 329 -4.22 9.78 -3.68
C LYS A 329 -4.96 8.57 -3.15
N SER A 330 -5.93 8.06 -3.90
CA SER A 330 -6.69 6.87 -3.55
C SER A 330 -5.82 5.62 -3.65
N ILE A 331 -5.18 5.39 -4.80
CA ILE A 331 -4.36 4.19 -5.03
C ILE A 331 -3.09 4.18 -4.17
N VAL A 332 -2.52 5.33 -3.81
CA VAL A 332 -1.41 5.39 -2.84
C VAL A 332 -1.80 4.75 -1.51
N GLY A 333 -3.06 4.94 -1.08
CA GLY A 333 -3.62 4.31 0.11
C GLY A 333 -4.12 2.88 -0.12
N GLY A 334 -3.89 2.28 -1.28
CA GLY A 334 -4.41 0.95 -1.58
C GLY A 334 -5.89 0.89 -1.97
N THR A 335 -6.54 2.04 -2.19
CA THR A 335 -7.93 2.10 -2.66
C THR A 335 -8.00 1.80 -4.15
N THR A 336 -8.77 0.78 -4.54
CA THR A 336 -8.96 0.39 -5.95
C THR A 336 -10.32 0.77 -6.51
N ALA A 337 -11.27 1.16 -5.66
CA ALA A 337 -12.56 1.71 -6.06
C ALA A 337 -12.93 2.92 -5.21
N ILE A 338 -13.41 3.99 -5.85
CA ILE A 338 -13.76 5.27 -5.25
C ILE A 338 -15.15 5.74 -5.68
N GLN A 339 -15.86 6.40 -4.77
CA GLN A 339 -17.15 7.06 -5.00
C GLN A 339 -16.94 8.57 -5.08
N GLY A 340 -17.69 9.27 -5.93
CA GLY A 340 -17.88 10.73 -5.85
C GLY A 340 -17.35 11.53 -7.03
N SER A 341 -16.97 10.88 -8.13
CA SER A 341 -16.47 11.58 -9.31
C SER A 341 -17.51 12.51 -9.92
N THR A 342 -17.01 13.60 -10.50
CA THR A 342 -17.83 14.49 -11.33
C THR A 342 -18.35 13.76 -12.57
N SER A 343 -19.44 14.27 -13.15
CA SER A 343 -19.94 13.84 -14.48
C SER A 343 -19.25 14.55 -15.65
N GLU A 344 -18.30 15.45 -15.37
CA GLU A 344 -17.56 16.19 -16.38
C GLU A 344 -16.33 15.41 -16.82
N SER A 345 -16.14 15.19 -18.12
CA SER A 345 -14.95 14.52 -18.67
C SER A 345 -14.71 13.08 -18.17
N GLU A 346 -15.80 12.36 -17.89
CA GLU A 346 -15.83 10.94 -17.45
C GLU A 346 -14.81 10.03 -18.15
N SER A 347 -14.67 10.12 -19.48
CA SER A 347 -13.70 9.34 -20.26
C SER A 347 -12.23 9.57 -19.88
N ALA A 348 -11.92 10.59 -19.07
CA ALA A 348 -10.58 10.96 -18.65
C ALA A 348 -10.13 10.34 -17.31
N PHE A 349 -11.05 9.73 -16.54
CA PHE A 349 -10.74 9.19 -15.20
C PHE A 349 -11.71 8.10 -14.67
N ASP A 350 -12.83 7.76 -15.34
CA ASP A 350 -13.87 6.89 -14.74
C ASP A 350 -13.44 5.44 -14.39
N SER A 351 -12.34 4.97 -14.96
CA SER A 351 -11.87 3.59 -14.79
C SER A 351 -10.36 3.46 -15.03
N ILE A 352 -9.59 4.50 -14.70
CA ILE A 352 -8.19 4.60 -15.11
C ILE A 352 -7.25 4.07 -14.06
N LEU A 353 -7.21 4.76 -12.93
CA LEU A 353 -6.34 4.41 -11.82
C LEU A 353 -7.12 3.71 -10.73
N ALA A 354 -8.35 4.17 -10.46
CA ALA A 354 -9.31 3.49 -9.60
C ALA A 354 -10.65 3.33 -10.33
N ARG A 355 -11.44 2.34 -9.93
CA ARG A 355 -12.81 2.19 -10.41
C ARG A 355 -13.70 3.26 -9.79
N ASN A 356 -14.57 3.90 -10.56
CA ASN A 356 -15.62 4.71 -9.95
C ASN A 356 -16.89 3.88 -9.65
N LEU A 357 -17.33 3.82 -8.39
CA LEU A 357 -18.49 3.02 -7.98
C LEU A 357 -19.78 3.42 -8.74
N GLU A 358 -20.04 4.72 -8.88
CA GLU A 358 -21.24 5.25 -9.53
C GLU A 358 -21.16 5.47 -11.04
N LYS A 359 -20.14 4.90 -11.70
CA LYS A 359 -20.00 4.89 -13.16
C LYS A 359 -20.03 3.47 -13.70
N SER A 360 -20.08 3.37 -15.02
CA SER A 360 -20.15 2.09 -15.73
C SER A 360 -18.97 1.16 -15.41
N ASN A 361 -19.19 0.18 -14.54
CA ASN A 361 -18.25 -0.90 -14.22
C ASN A 361 -18.93 -2.25 -14.39
N PHE A 362 -18.17 -3.27 -14.80
CA PHE A 362 -18.68 -4.64 -15.00
C PHE A 362 -19.93 -4.74 -15.90
N GLY A 363 -20.10 -3.76 -16.81
CA GLY A 363 -21.24 -3.66 -17.73
C GLY A 363 -22.53 -3.10 -17.11
N GLN A 364 -22.45 -2.45 -15.94
CA GLN A 364 -23.60 -1.94 -15.19
C GLN A 364 -23.34 -0.51 -14.70
N ASP A 365 -24.43 0.27 -14.59
CA ASP A 365 -24.43 1.66 -14.09
C ASP A 365 -25.78 1.92 -13.40
N ASN A 366 -25.93 1.34 -12.20
CA ASN A 366 -27.20 1.31 -11.45
C ASN A 366 -27.05 1.92 -10.05
N ILE A 367 -26.00 2.70 -9.80
CA ILE A 367 -25.81 3.39 -8.53
C ILE A 367 -26.29 4.84 -8.69
N GLU A 368 -27.21 5.24 -7.83
CA GLU A 368 -27.71 6.61 -7.78
C GLU A 368 -27.04 7.35 -6.62
N THR A 369 -26.64 8.60 -6.84
CA THR A 369 -26.00 9.41 -5.81
C THR A 369 -26.75 10.71 -5.56
N ARG A 370 -26.72 11.20 -4.33
CA ARG A 370 -27.18 12.54 -3.98
C ARG A 370 -26.19 13.21 -3.03
N VAL A 371 -25.49 14.21 -3.59
CA VAL A 371 -24.58 15.07 -2.84
C VAL A 371 -25.34 16.04 -1.93
N GLY A 372 -24.77 16.35 -0.77
CA GLY A 372 -25.29 17.30 0.21
C GLY A 372 -25.57 18.70 -0.37
N GLY A 373 -26.85 19.06 -0.46
CA GLY A 373 -27.30 20.39 -0.87
C GLY A 373 -27.28 21.42 0.26
N SER A 374 -27.53 22.70 -0.05
CA SER A 374 -27.66 23.75 1.00
C SER A 374 -28.90 23.56 1.88
N TRP A 375 -29.78 22.62 1.52
CA TRP A 375 -30.96 22.23 2.29
C TRP A 375 -31.49 20.87 1.80
N PHE A 376 -31.89 19.98 2.72
CA PHE A 376 -32.62 18.77 2.39
C PHE A 376 -34.13 19.01 2.45
N PRO A 377 -34.89 18.81 1.34
CA PRO A 377 -36.31 19.13 1.32
C PRO A 377 -37.13 18.11 2.14
N PRO A 378 -38.02 18.54 3.04
CA PRO A 378 -38.84 17.64 3.85
C PRO A 378 -39.86 16.86 3.03
N ASP A 379 -40.16 17.32 1.80
CA ASP A 379 -41.06 16.70 0.83
C ASP A 379 -40.31 16.03 -0.34
N TYR A 380 -39.06 15.58 -0.11
CA TYR A 380 -38.29 14.86 -1.12
C TYR A 380 -39.04 13.61 -1.63
N SER A 381 -39.45 13.64 -2.91
CA SER A 381 -40.30 12.59 -3.47
C SER A 381 -39.56 11.28 -3.76
N GLY A 382 -38.26 11.38 -4.07
CA GLY A 382 -37.41 10.26 -4.52
C GLY A 382 -37.98 9.49 -5.72
N SER A 383 -38.71 10.15 -6.63
CA SER A 383 -39.43 9.45 -7.69
C SER A 383 -38.51 8.71 -8.68
N HIS A 384 -37.30 9.22 -8.93
CA HIS A 384 -36.31 8.52 -9.76
C HIS A 384 -35.82 7.24 -9.07
N ILE A 385 -35.45 7.30 -7.79
CA ILE A 385 -35.07 6.13 -6.98
C ILE A 385 -36.17 5.06 -6.97
N LYS A 386 -37.42 5.46 -6.72
CA LYS A 386 -38.57 4.53 -6.76
C LYS A 386 -38.75 3.88 -8.12
N ASN A 387 -38.55 4.63 -9.21
CA ASN A 387 -38.65 4.10 -10.57
C ASN A 387 -37.49 3.16 -10.90
N ALA A 388 -36.26 3.50 -10.49
CA ALA A 388 -35.07 2.68 -10.68
C ALA A 388 -35.23 1.33 -9.94
N LYS A 389 -35.59 1.38 -8.64
CA LYS A 389 -35.90 0.19 -7.84
C LYS A 389 -37.02 -0.65 -8.46
N ALA A 390 -38.14 -0.03 -8.83
CA ALA A 390 -39.26 -0.75 -9.44
C ALA A 390 -38.92 -1.39 -10.79
N SER A 391 -37.89 -0.89 -11.48
CA SER A 391 -37.40 -1.43 -12.75
C SER A 391 -36.32 -2.48 -12.57
N GLY A 392 -35.78 -2.68 -11.36
CA GLY A 392 -34.65 -3.56 -11.09
C GLY A 392 -33.30 -2.99 -11.56
N ASN A 393 -33.21 -1.66 -11.68
CA ASN A 393 -32.00 -0.94 -12.13
C ASN A 393 -31.47 -0.02 -11.01
N LEU A 394 -31.53 -0.48 -9.76
CA LEU A 394 -30.97 0.23 -8.62
C LEU A 394 -30.21 -0.81 -7.81
N ASP A 395 -28.90 -0.68 -7.77
CA ASP A 395 -28.04 -1.55 -6.96
C ASP A 395 -27.66 -0.85 -5.65
N ALA A 396 -27.46 0.48 -5.69
CA ALA A 396 -27.25 1.29 -4.51
C ALA A 396 -27.79 2.71 -4.69
N TRP A 397 -28.18 3.35 -3.59
CA TRP A 397 -28.52 4.75 -3.49
C TRP A 397 -27.74 5.42 -2.36
N MET A 398 -26.69 6.15 -2.74
CA MET A 398 -25.74 6.76 -1.80
C MET A 398 -26.11 8.23 -1.57
N ILE A 399 -26.33 8.60 -0.31
CA ILE A 399 -26.91 9.91 0.03
C ILE A 399 -26.31 10.50 1.31
N HIS A 400 -25.89 11.76 1.24
CA HIS A 400 -25.57 12.55 2.42
C HIS A 400 -26.84 12.82 3.20
N LEU A 401 -26.93 12.28 4.42
CA LEU A 401 -28.13 12.36 5.23
C LEU A 401 -27.77 12.48 6.70
N ALA A 402 -28.48 13.37 7.41
CA ALA A 402 -28.29 13.57 8.84
C ALA A 402 -26.86 13.96 9.24
N GLU A 403 -26.20 14.74 8.38
CA GLU A 403 -24.86 15.27 8.59
C GLU A 403 -24.91 16.51 9.50
N GLY A 404 -24.36 16.38 10.70
CA GLY A 404 -24.56 17.26 11.85
C GLY A 404 -24.92 16.50 13.12
N ILE A 405 -25.06 17.21 14.22
CA ILE A 405 -25.29 16.67 15.58
C ILE A 405 -26.60 17.19 16.19
N ASP A 406 -27.50 17.71 15.34
CA ASP A 406 -28.72 18.37 15.76
C ASP A 406 -30.01 17.78 15.16
N GLU A 407 -31.13 18.14 15.76
CA GLU A 407 -32.46 17.68 15.37
C GLU A 407 -32.83 18.02 13.91
N PRO A 408 -32.52 19.22 13.37
CA PRO A 408 -32.67 19.50 11.94
C PRO A 408 -31.97 18.50 11.02
N SER A 409 -30.73 18.10 11.31
CA SER A 409 -30.04 17.06 10.54
C SER A 409 -30.72 15.70 10.69
N ARG A 410 -31.07 15.29 11.92
CA ARG A 410 -31.80 14.03 12.14
C ARG A 410 -33.13 14.00 11.37
N ALA A 411 -33.84 15.12 11.29
CA ALA A 411 -35.13 15.25 10.60
C ALA A 411 -35.09 15.02 9.08
N GLU A 412 -33.91 15.02 8.46
CA GLU A 412 -33.76 14.62 7.07
C GLU A 412 -34.17 13.16 6.85
N PHE A 413 -33.92 12.30 7.84
CA PHE A 413 -34.34 10.89 7.80
C PHE A 413 -35.87 10.74 7.76
N ASP A 414 -36.61 11.64 8.43
CA ASP A 414 -38.08 11.62 8.41
C ASP A 414 -38.63 11.83 6.99
N ALA A 415 -37.93 12.61 6.15
CA ALA A 415 -38.33 12.82 4.77
C ALA A 415 -38.26 11.53 3.95
N LEU A 416 -37.27 10.67 4.21
CA LEU A 416 -37.18 9.33 3.59
C LEU A 416 -38.30 8.42 4.11
N VAL A 417 -38.53 8.39 5.43
CA VAL A 417 -39.60 7.59 6.04
C VAL A 417 -40.98 7.98 5.50
N ASN A 418 -41.28 9.28 5.43
CA ASN A 418 -42.56 9.80 4.96
C ASN A 418 -42.81 9.53 3.47
N ASN A 419 -41.76 9.17 2.72
CA ASN A 419 -41.84 8.92 1.29
C ASN A 419 -41.49 7.48 0.92
N ASP A 420 -41.46 6.52 1.85
CA ASP A 420 -41.13 5.11 1.57
C ASP A 420 -39.78 4.94 0.85
N LEU A 421 -38.76 5.69 1.29
CA LEU A 421 -37.40 5.70 0.72
C LEU A 421 -36.35 5.06 1.65
N VAL A 422 -36.77 4.50 2.79
CA VAL A 422 -35.90 3.62 3.59
C VAL A 422 -36.02 2.22 2.98
N ILE A 423 -35.07 1.91 2.10
CA ILE A 423 -35.00 0.71 1.25
C ILE A 423 -33.66 0.01 1.45
N ASP A 424 -33.54 -1.24 1.02
CA ASP A 424 -32.32 -2.07 1.04
C ASP A 424 -31.15 -1.45 0.26
N GLU A 425 -31.40 -0.79 -0.86
CA GLU A 425 -30.32 -0.12 -1.62
C GLU A 425 -29.82 1.16 -0.95
N LEU A 426 -30.42 1.61 0.16
CA LEU A 426 -30.04 2.87 0.82
C LEU A 426 -28.68 2.75 1.51
N ILE A 427 -27.77 3.64 1.14
CA ILE A 427 -26.49 3.85 1.79
C ILE A 427 -26.46 5.28 2.34
N VAL A 428 -26.57 5.40 3.66
CA VAL A 428 -26.52 6.70 4.35
C VAL A 428 -25.07 7.10 4.54
N ILE A 429 -24.71 8.29 4.07
CA ILE A 429 -23.40 8.89 4.29
C ILE A 429 -23.44 9.81 5.51
N HIS A 430 -22.43 9.69 6.36
CA HIS A 430 -22.28 10.31 7.69
C HIS A 430 -23.24 9.78 8.75
N GLY A 431 -24.54 10.01 8.59
CA GLY A 431 -25.56 9.59 9.57
C GLY A 431 -25.31 10.10 10.99
N THR A 432 -24.58 11.21 11.17
CA THR A 432 -24.07 11.64 12.48
C THR A 432 -25.15 12.00 13.49
N ALA A 433 -26.29 12.53 13.03
CA ALA A 433 -27.41 12.87 13.91
C ALA A 433 -28.39 11.69 14.13
N LEU A 434 -28.17 10.54 13.50
CA LEU A 434 -29.05 9.39 13.63
C LEU A 434 -28.89 8.74 15.01
N THR A 435 -29.99 8.19 15.51
CA THR A 435 -30.03 7.49 16.80
C THR A 435 -30.34 6.01 16.59
N SER A 436 -30.32 5.23 17.66
CA SER A 436 -30.76 3.83 17.67
C SER A 436 -32.14 3.60 17.03
N ASN A 437 -33.06 4.59 17.06
CA ASN A 437 -34.36 4.48 16.40
C ASN A 437 -34.26 4.48 14.87
N GLU A 438 -33.42 5.36 14.31
CA GLU A 438 -33.21 5.45 12.86
C GLU A 438 -32.37 4.27 12.37
N PHE A 439 -31.31 3.89 13.09
CA PHE A 439 -30.51 2.70 12.77
C PHE A 439 -31.32 1.41 12.81
N SER A 440 -32.24 1.25 13.78
CA SER A 440 -33.17 0.10 13.81
C SER A 440 -34.06 0.03 12.57
N ARG A 441 -34.39 1.16 11.94
CA ARG A 441 -35.18 1.19 10.70
C ARG A 441 -34.34 0.88 9.47
N MET A 442 -33.08 1.31 9.46
CA MET A 442 -32.11 0.96 8.42
C MET A 442 -31.85 -0.54 8.42
N ALA A 443 -31.50 -1.11 9.58
CA ALA A 443 -31.26 -2.55 9.72
C ALA A 443 -32.48 -3.41 9.35
N ALA A 444 -33.70 -2.94 9.62
CA ALA A 444 -34.92 -3.65 9.26
C ALA A 444 -35.13 -3.84 7.75
N VAL A 445 -34.41 -3.07 6.92
CA VAL A 445 -34.43 -3.19 5.46
C VAL A 445 -33.05 -3.51 4.87
N ASP A 446 -32.03 -3.80 5.67
CA ASP A 446 -30.66 -4.04 5.20
C ASP A 446 -29.97 -2.83 4.52
N ALA A 447 -30.33 -1.62 4.97
CA ALA A 447 -29.62 -0.39 4.58
C ALA A 447 -28.32 -0.23 5.38
N SER A 448 -27.32 0.44 4.79
CA SER A 448 -25.98 0.60 5.38
C SER A 448 -25.60 2.04 5.71
N LEU A 449 -24.49 2.21 6.42
CA LEU A 449 -23.91 3.47 6.84
C LEU A 449 -22.47 3.61 6.34
N VAL A 450 -22.14 4.75 5.71
CA VAL A 450 -20.75 5.18 5.50
C VAL A 450 -20.35 6.14 6.62
N TRP A 451 -19.35 5.73 7.38
CA TRP A 451 -18.77 6.43 8.51
C TRP A 451 -17.48 7.16 8.10
N SER A 452 -17.46 8.47 8.34
CA SER A 452 -16.33 9.37 8.02
C SER A 452 -15.89 10.13 9.27
N PRO A 453 -15.30 9.43 10.26
CA PRO A 453 -15.05 10.01 11.58
C PRO A 453 -14.17 11.25 11.55
N MET A 454 -13.16 11.34 10.68
CA MET A 454 -12.27 12.51 10.64
C MET A 454 -13.03 13.76 10.20
N SER A 455 -13.81 13.68 9.11
CA SER A 455 -14.68 14.76 8.63
C SER A 455 -15.67 15.20 9.71
N ASN A 456 -16.32 14.23 10.36
CA ASN A 456 -17.30 14.51 11.41
C ASN A 456 -16.66 15.20 12.63
N LEU A 457 -15.54 14.67 13.13
CA LEU A 457 -14.84 15.23 14.28
C LEU A 457 -14.29 16.62 13.98
N LEU A 458 -13.74 16.84 12.78
CA LEU A 458 -13.20 18.14 12.40
C LEU A 458 -14.31 19.20 12.30
N LEU A 459 -15.48 18.87 11.74
CA LEU A 459 -16.57 19.83 11.54
C LEU A 459 -17.47 20.00 12.77
N TYR A 460 -17.75 18.91 13.50
CA TYR A 460 -18.83 18.85 14.50
C TYR A 460 -18.33 18.52 15.92
N GLY A 461 -17.08 18.07 16.07
CA GLY A 461 -16.50 17.66 17.36
C GLY A 461 -17.05 16.35 17.93
N ASP A 462 -17.89 15.67 17.16
CA ASP A 462 -18.45 14.35 17.43
C ASP A 462 -18.69 13.60 16.11
N THR A 463 -18.96 12.30 16.19
CA THR A 463 -19.24 11.45 15.02
C THR A 463 -20.50 10.62 15.25
N ALA A 464 -20.90 9.81 14.25
CA ALA A 464 -22.07 8.95 14.33
C ALA A 464 -22.02 8.02 15.56
N ASP A 465 -23.20 7.69 16.10
CA ASP A 465 -23.34 6.67 17.15
C ASP A 465 -23.16 5.27 16.56
N ILE A 466 -21.91 4.95 16.24
CA ILE A 466 -21.50 3.70 15.58
C ILE A 466 -21.78 2.49 16.47
N ALA A 467 -21.73 2.64 17.80
CA ALA A 467 -22.17 1.59 18.71
C ALA A 467 -23.66 1.28 18.52
N ALA A 468 -24.52 2.29 18.41
CA ALA A 468 -25.95 2.07 18.16
C ALA A 468 -26.23 1.51 16.75
N ALA A 469 -25.44 1.89 15.73
CA ALA A 469 -25.55 1.33 14.39
C ALA A 469 -25.21 -0.17 14.38
N ASP A 470 -24.10 -0.55 15.01
CA ASP A 470 -23.68 -1.94 15.16
C ASP A 470 -24.66 -2.77 16.02
N GLU A 471 -25.14 -2.23 17.15
CA GLU A 471 -26.19 -2.90 17.96
C GLU A 471 -27.49 -3.16 17.19
N ALA A 472 -27.81 -2.29 16.22
CA ALA A 472 -28.96 -2.48 15.34
C ALA A 472 -28.70 -3.51 14.23
N GLY A 473 -27.44 -3.83 13.92
CA GLY A 473 -27.03 -4.68 12.81
C GLY A 473 -26.96 -3.94 11.47
N VAL A 474 -26.68 -2.63 11.48
CA VAL A 474 -26.42 -1.85 10.26
C VAL A 474 -25.01 -2.16 9.75
N SER A 475 -24.87 -2.48 8.46
CA SER A 475 -23.56 -2.62 7.83
C SER A 475 -22.83 -1.27 7.78
N ILE A 476 -21.56 -1.24 8.16
CA ILE A 476 -20.76 -0.02 8.32
C ILE A 476 -19.57 -0.04 7.36
N HIS A 477 -19.33 1.09 6.69
CA HIS A 477 -18.19 1.32 5.79
C HIS A 477 -17.36 2.47 6.33
N ILE A 478 -16.03 2.43 6.20
CA ILE A 478 -15.15 3.55 6.54
C ILE A 478 -14.75 4.26 5.25
N SER A 479 -14.96 5.58 5.16
CA SER A 479 -14.55 6.36 3.99
C SER A 479 -14.21 7.81 4.36
N PRO A 480 -13.21 8.42 3.69
CA PRO A 480 -12.66 9.73 4.07
C PRO A 480 -13.54 10.95 3.74
N ASP A 481 -14.61 10.84 2.95
CA ASP A 481 -15.46 11.96 2.51
C ASP A 481 -14.73 12.95 1.58
N TRP A 482 -13.84 13.81 2.06
CA TRP A 482 -13.16 14.79 1.20
C TRP A 482 -12.00 15.42 1.93
N ASN A 483 -10.98 15.76 1.18
CA ASN A 483 -9.73 16.22 1.76
C ASN A 483 -9.81 17.50 2.62
N PRO A 484 -10.73 18.46 2.37
CA PRO A 484 -10.91 19.61 3.25
C PRO A 484 -11.29 19.27 4.70
N SER A 485 -11.84 18.09 4.99
CA SER A 485 -12.13 17.72 6.38
C SER A 485 -11.92 16.27 6.80
N GLY A 486 -11.79 15.33 5.86
CA GLY A 486 -11.43 13.95 6.16
C GLY A 486 -10.03 13.57 5.70
N ALA A 487 -9.70 12.28 5.82
CA ALA A 487 -8.35 11.79 5.54
C ALA A 487 -8.05 11.74 4.04
N LYS A 488 -6.78 11.47 3.69
CA LYS A 488 -6.35 11.43 2.29
C LYS A 488 -6.81 10.17 1.54
N SER A 489 -7.12 9.10 2.26
CA SER A 489 -7.56 7.80 1.74
C SER A 489 -8.22 6.97 2.85
N VAL A 490 -8.85 5.84 2.48
CA VAL A 490 -9.43 4.87 3.43
C VAL A 490 -8.38 4.33 4.38
N LEU A 491 -7.17 4.07 3.88
CA LEU A 491 -6.02 3.66 4.71
C LEU A 491 -5.76 4.66 5.82
N HIS A 492 -5.91 5.96 5.59
CA HIS A 492 -5.67 6.96 6.63
C HIS A 492 -6.89 7.22 7.51
N GLU A 493 -8.11 7.08 6.97
CA GLU A 493 -9.36 7.24 7.73
C GLU A 493 -9.51 6.18 8.83
N VAL A 494 -9.09 4.93 8.58
CA VAL A 494 -9.19 3.85 9.57
C VAL A 494 -8.41 4.14 10.85
N LYS A 495 -7.35 4.96 10.83
CA LYS A 495 -6.57 5.31 12.03
C LYS A 495 -7.43 6.11 13.02
N ILE A 496 -8.34 6.93 12.50
CA ILE A 496 -9.29 7.70 13.31
C ILE A 496 -10.38 6.76 13.83
N ALA A 497 -10.89 5.86 12.99
CA ALA A 497 -11.86 4.84 13.39
C ALA A 497 -11.32 3.93 14.51
N ASP A 498 -10.10 3.42 14.35
CA ASP A 498 -9.39 2.56 15.31
C ASP A 498 -9.11 3.29 16.62
N TRP A 499 -8.64 4.55 16.53
CA TRP A 499 -8.45 5.37 17.73
C TRP A 499 -9.78 5.58 18.46
N TRP A 500 -10.86 5.85 17.74
CA TRP A 500 -12.19 6.05 18.32
C TRP A 500 -12.71 4.78 18.98
N ASP A 501 -12.56 3.62 18.33
CA ASP A 501 -12.98 2.35 18.90
C ASP A 501 -12.24 2.03 20.20
N SER A 502 -10.91 2.13 20.18
CA SER A 502 -10.06 1.86 21.35
C SER A 502 -10.32 2.81 22.51
N ASN A 503 -10.48 4.11 22.23
CA ASN A 503 -10.49 5.15 23.28
C ASN A 503 -11.90 5.60 23.71
N VAL A 504 -12.93 5.32 22.90
CA VAL A 504 -14.31 5.78 23.15
C VAL A 504 -15.29 4.63 23.23
N LEU A 505 -15.19 3.62 22.35
CA LEU A 505 -16.15 2.51 22.29
C LEU A 505 -15.75 1.32 23.19
N GLY A 506 -14.46 1.21 23.53
CA GLY A 506 -13.91 0.17 24.39
C GLY A 506 -13.63 -1.13 23.64
N ASP A 507 -12.88 -1.02 22.54
CA ASP A 507 -12.49 -2.15 21.67
C ASP A 507 -13.70 -2.95 21.20
N ARG A 508 -14.70 -2.25 20.64
CA ARG A 508 -15.96 -2.88 20.25
C ARG A 508 -15.79 -3.75 19.01
N PHE A 509 -14.96 -3.31 18.07
CA PHE A 509 -14.75 -4.01 16.80
C PHE A 509 -13.44 -4.78 16.83
N THR A 510 -13.46 -5.98 16.27
CA THR A 510 -12.24 -6.72 16.00
C THR A 510 -11.48 -6.10 14.81
N ASP A 511 -10.17 -6.34 14.74
CA ASP A 511 -9.37 -5.90 13.60
C ASP A 511 -9.92 -6.46 12.26
N PHE A 512 -10.47 -7.68 12.27
CA PHE A 512 -11.14 -8.26 11.11
C PHE A 512 -12.39 -7.46 10.70
N GLU A 513 -13.24 -7.07 11.64
CA GLU A 513 -14.43 -6.27 11.35
C GLU A 513 -14.04 -4.90 10.79
N MET A 514 -13.01 -4.24 11.34
CA MET A 514 -12.49 -3.00 10.75
C MET A 514 -11.96 -3.21 9.32
N ALA A 515 -11.25 -4.32 9.06
CA ALA A 515 -10.83 -4.66 7.71
C ALA A 515 -12.02 -4.87 6.76
N GLN A 516 -13.12 -5.48 7.23
CA GLN A 516 -14.36 -5.61 6.46
C GLN A 516 -14.99 -4.25 6.14
N MET A 517 -14.97 -3.29 7.07
CA MET A 517 -15.47 -1.92 6.85
C MET A 517 -14.70 -1.17 5.76
N MET A 518 -13.46 -1.56 5.46
CA MET A 518 -12.63 -0.98 4.40
C MET A 518 -12.68 -1.76 3.07
N THR A 519 -13.25 -2.96 3.06
CA THR A 519 -13.21 -3.88 1.90
C THR A 519 -14.59 -4.46 1.58
N THR A 520 -14.98 -5.56 2.22
CA THR A 520 -16.13 -6.37 1.81
C THR A 520 -17.48 -5.70 2.02
N ASN A 521 -17.64 -4.90 3.08
CA ASN A 521 -18.95 -4.36 3.44
C ASN A 521 -19.52 -3.50 2.30
N ALA A 522 -18.71 -2.58 1.78
CA ALA A 522 -19.14 -1.66 0.73
C ALA A 522 -19.49 -2.40 -0.55
N ILE A 523 -18.66 -3.36 -0.93
CA ILE A 523 -18.83 -4.19 -2.14
C ILE A 523 -20.11 -5.02 -2.07
N ASP A 524 -20.40 -5.63 -0.92
CA ASP A 524 -21.61 -6.42 -0.76
C ASP A 524 -22.87 -5.55 -0.85
N GLN A 525 -22.82 -4.33 -0.29
CA GLN A 525 -23.93 -3.40 -0.35
C GLN A 525 -24.21 -2.87 -1.76
N VAL A 526 -23.17 -2.60 -2.55
CA VAL A 526 -23.33 -2.10 -3.94
C VAL A 526 -23.52 -3.21 -4.97
N GLY A 527 -23.67 -4.47 -4.52
CA GLY A 527 -23.92 -5.62 -5.40
C GLY A 527 -22.72 -6.09 -6.21
N TRP A 528 -21.49 -5.80 -5.73
CA TRP A 528 -20.25 -6.08 -6.44
C TRP A 528 -19.50 -7.33 -5.94
N THR A 529 -20.12 -8.14 -5.07
CA THR A 529 -19.55 -9.35 -4.45
C THR A 529 -18.92 -10.33 -5.44
N ASP A 530 -19.49 -10.45 -6.64
CA ASP A 530 -19.01 -11.37 -7.69
C ASP A 530 -17.88 -10.79 -8.55
N TYR A 531 -17.46 -9.53 -8.31
CA TYR A 531 -16.49 -8.83 -9.14
C TYR A 531 -15.21 -8.43 -8.40
N VAL A 532 -15.30 -7.96 -7.15
CA VAL A 532 -14.16 -7.41 -6.38
C VAL A 532 -14.33 -7.63 -4.87
N GLY A 533 -13.44 -7.06 -4.04
CA GLY A 533 -13.56 -7.02 -2.57
C GLY A 533 -13.12 -8.29 -1.84
N ARG A 534 -12.79 -9.36 -2.57
CA ARG A 534 -12.25 -10.62 -2.05
C ARG A 534 -11.18 -11.17 -3.00
N ILE A 535 -10.22 -11.93 -2.48
CA ILE A 535 -9.23 -12.62 -3.30
C ILE A 535 -9.73 -14.03 -3.59
N LYS A 536 -10.39 -14.20 -4.74
CA LYS A 536 -11.03 -15.45 -5.12
C LYS A 536 -11.06 -15.62 -6.64
N ALA A 537 -10.99 -16.86 -7.10
CA ALA A 537 -11.12 -17.17 -8.52
C ALA A 537 -12.41 -16.58 -9.13
N GLY A 538 -12.27 -15.93 -10.29
CA GLY A 538 -13.35 -15.27 -11.04
C GLY A 538 -13.48 -13.78 -10.81
N LEU A 539 -12.88 -13.22 -9.75
CA LEU A 539 -12.95 -11.80 -9.42
C LEU A 539 -11.82 -11.03 -10.12
N ALA A 540 -11.99 -9.73 -10.32
CA ALA A 540 -10.93 -8.87 -10.83
C ALA A 540 -9.76 -8.80 -9.85
N ALA A 541 -8.54 -8.71 -10.39
CA ALA A 541 -7.31 -8.61 -9.60
C ALA A 541 -7.10 -7.16 -9.10
N ASP A 542 -8.01 -6.73 -8.24
CA ASP A 542 -7.94 -5.48 -7.48
C ASP A 542 -7.30 -5.79 -6.13
N LEU A 543 -5.98 -5.55 -6.01
CA LEU A 543 -5.17 -6.07 -4.91
C LEU A 543 -4.33 -4.95 -4.28
N LEU A 544 -4.14 -5.05 -2.97
CA LEU A 544 -3.21 -4.24 -2.18
C LEU A 544 -2.18 -5.17 -1.54
N VAL A 545 -0.90 -4.84 -1.67
CA VAL A 545 0.20 -5.47 -0.94
C VAL A 545 0.77 -4.47 0.05
N VAL A 546 0.89 -4.89 1.30
CA VAL A 546 1.49 -4.13 2.40
C VAL A 546 2.69 -4.90 2.96
N ASP A 547 3.71 -4.19 3.45
CA ASP A 547 4.80 -4.79 4.22
C ASP A 547 4.28 -5.65 5.38
N SER A 548 5.05 -6.68 5.75
CA SER A 548 4.74 -7.55 6.88
C SER A 548 5.52 -7.10 8.11
N PHE A 549 4.81 -6.45 9.04
CA PHE A 549 5.40 -5.89 10.25
C PHE A 549 4.55 -6.20 11.50
N HIS A 550 3.43 -6.91 11.35
CA HIS A 550 2.62 -7.41 12.44
C HIS A 550 2.17 -8.87 12.17
N SER A 551 2.01 -9.66 13.24
CA SER A 551 1.64 -11.08 13.15
C SER A 551 0.16 -11.32 12.87
N ASP A 552 -0.72 -10.49 13.44
CA ASP A 552 -2.12 -10.38 13.02
C ASP A 552 -2.17 -9.60 11.70
N PRO A 553 -2.60 -10.21 10.59
CA PRO A 553 -2.65 -9.53 9.30
C PRO A 553 -3.71 -8.41 9.26
N TYR A 554 -4.77 -8.47 10.06
CA TYR A 554 -5.77 -7.42 10.07
C TYR A 554 -5.25 -6.17 10.78
N ARG A 555 -4.52 -6.36 11.90
CA ARG A 555 -3.80 -5.27 12.56
C ARG A 555 -2.70 -4.69 11.67
N ASN A 556 -1.99 -5.55 10.93
CA ASN A 556 -1.00 -5.11 9.93
C ASN A 556 -1.62 -4.13 8.91
N LEU A 557 -2.84 -4.41 8.43
CA LEU A 557 -3.54 -3.51 7.51
C LEU A 557 -3.95 -2.19 8.20
N ILE A 558 -4.47 -2.25 9.42
CA ILE A 558 -4.94 -1.07 10.17
C ILE A 558 -3.78 -0.12 10.50
N GLU A 559 -2.60 -0.63 10.82
CA GLU A 559 -1.42 0.18 11.20
C GLU A 559 -0.54 0.61 10.01
N ALA A 560 -0.82 0.13 8.80
CA ALA A 560 -0.03 0.46 7.62
C ALA A 560 -0.18 1.93 7.23
N VAL A 561 0.91 2.56 6.81
CA VAL A 561 0.96 3.95 6.33
C VAL A 561 1.58 3.99 4.91
N ASP A 562 1.69 5.17 4.30
CA ASP A 562 2.09 5.30 2.89
C ASP A 562 3.41 4.56 2.54
N PRO A 563 4.46 4.60 3.38
CA PRO A 563 5.70 3.84 3.14
C PRO A 563 5.51 2.32 3.06
N ASP A 564 4.52 1.74 3.76
CA ASP A 564 4.35 0.29 3.84
C ASP A 564 3.58 -0.29 2.63
N VAL A 565 2.97 0.55 1.79
CA VAL A 565 2.24 0.11 0.60
C VAL A 565 3.22 -0.30 -0.49
N ARG A 566 3.31 -1.60 -0.76
CA ARG A 566 4.29 -2.18 -1.68
C ARG A 566 3.80 -2.25 -3.12
N LEU A 567 2.52 -2.56 -3.32
CA LEU A 567 1.96 -2.72 -4.65
C LEU A 567 0.44 -2.57 -4.59
N VAL A 568 -0.11 -1.90 -5.59
CA VAL A 568 -1.54 -1.77 -5.82
C VAL A 568 -1.81 -2.13 -7.27
N THR A 569 -2.73 -3.08 -7.47
CA THR A 569 -3.20 -3.48 -8.79
C THR A 569 -4.67 -3.18 -8.95
N VAL A 570 -5.07 -2.70 -10.13
CA VAL A 570 -6.49 -2.51 -10.50
C VAL A 570 -6.75 -3.26 -11.80
N GLY A 571 -7.66 -4.23 -11.77
CA GLY A 571 -7.90 -5.14 -12.90
C GLY A 571 -6.62 -5.84 -13.35
N GLY A 572 -5.74 -6.18 -12.40
CA GLY A 572 -4.45 -6.82 -12.64
C GLY A 572 -3.34 -5.93 -13.21
N ILE A 573 -3.59 -4.65 -13.47
CA ILE A 573 -2.55 -3.69 -13.87
C ILE A 573 -1.89 -3.14 -12.62
N ALA A 574 -0.57 -3.22 -12.52
CA ALA A 574 0.19 -2.57 -11.45
C ALA A 574 0.19 -1.05 -11.69
N VAL A 575 -0.45 -0.29 -10.81
CA VAL A 575 -0.63 1.16 -10.95
C VAL A 575 0.23 1.96 -9.98
N PHE A 576 0.60 1.38 -8.83
CA PHE A 576 1.40 2.04 -7.81
C PHE A 576 2.15 1.02 -6.96
N GLY A 577 3.36 1.35 -6.50
CA GLY A 577 4.11 0.48 -5.59
C GLY A 577 5.58 0.83 -5.45
N ASP A 578 6.32 -0.08 -4.81
CA ASP A 578 7.77 -0.07 -4.72
C ASP A 578 8.41 -0.24 -6.10
N ALA A 579 9.58 0.38 -6.28
CA ALA A 579 10.27 0.39 -7.56
C ALA A 579 10.64 -1.02 -8.04
N ASP A 580 11.03 -1.92 -7.14
CA ASP A 580 11.40 -3.29 -7.47
C ASP A 580 10.24 -4.13 -8.03
N LEU A 581 9.02 -3.90 -7.53
CA LEU A 581 7.80 -4.55 -8.02
C LEU A 581 7.29 -3.88 -9.30
N MET A 582 7.26 -2.55 -9.34
CA MET A 582 6.77 -1.82 -10.51
C MET A 582 7.67 -2.01 -11.74
N GLU A 583 8.99 -2.09 -11.58
CA GLU A 583 9.93 -2.40 -12.69
C GLU A 583 9.71 -3.80 -13.31
N GLN A 584 9.09 -4.73 -12.57
CA GLN A 584 8.73 -6.05 -13.08
C GLN A 584 7.36 -6.09 -13.76
N MET A 585 6.47 -5.12 -13.46
CA MET A 585 5.04 -5.20 -13.78
C MET A 585 4.51 -4.07 -14.66
N SER A 586 5.21 -2.94 -14.77
CA SER A 586 4.81 -1.78 -15.58
C SER A 586 5.89 -1.45 -16.63
N ASP A 587 5.45 -1.00 -17.80
CA ASP A 587 6.32 -0.66 -18.93
C ASP A 587 6.87 0.78 -18.86
N ASP A 588 6.19 1.70 -18.16
CA ASP A 588 6.59 3.12 -18.05
C ASP A 588 6.34 3.71 -16.65
N PRO A 589 6.87 3.10 -15.57
CA PRO A 589 6.68 3.61 -14.22
C PRO A 589 7.44 4.94 -14.01
N GLU A 590 6.79 5.89 -13.35
CA GLU A 590 7.34 7.17 -12.92
C GLU A 590 7.67 7.15 -11.43
N VAL A 591 8.83 7.68 -11.04
CA VAL A 591 9.24 7.80 -9.63
C VAL A 591 8.54 8.99 -8.96
N MET A 592 7.96 8.72 -7.79
CA MET A 592 7.35 9.71 -6.89
C MET A 592 8.17 9.84 -5.61
N LEU A 593 8.44 11.08 -5.21
CA LEU A 593 9.23 11.39 -4.02
C LEU A 593 8.34 11.90 -2.88
N ALA A 594 8.63 11.43 -1.67
CA ALA A 594 8.04 11.90 -0.42
C ALA A 594 9.14 12.12 0.65
N PRO A 595 8.82 12.77 1.79
CA PRO A 595 9.76 12.90 2.90
C PRO A 595 10.16 11.53 3.47
N GLY A 596 11.39 11.10 3.19
CA GLY A 596 11.99 9.90 3.78
C GLY A 596 11.74 8.59 3.02
N PHE A 597 10.97 8.60 1.94
CA PHE A 597 10.73 7.42 1.11
C PHE A 597 10.42 7.80 -0.35
N GLN A 598 10.49 6.82 -1.25
CA GLN A 598 10.10 6.97 -2.65
C GLN A 598 9.21 5.82 -3.08
N LYS A 599 8.35 6.06 -4.06
CA LYS A 599 7.47 5.06 -4.68
C LYS A 599 7.48 5.25 -6.19
N THR A 600 6.79 4.37 -6.89
CA THR A 600 6.62 4.42 -8.35
C THR A 600 5.15 4.28 -8.72
N ILE A 601 4.76 4.91 -9.83
CA ILE A 601 3.39 4.96 -10.31
C ILE A 601 3.32 4.80 -11.82
N ASP A 602 2.25 4.21 -12.33
CA ASP A 602 1.92 4.23 -13.75
C ASP A 602 0.59 4.95 -13.95
N VAL A 603 0.66 6.19 -14.44
CA VAL A 603 -0.51 7.05 -14.69
C VAL A 603 -0.77 7.29 -16.18
N LYS A 604 0.06 6.71 -17.06
CA LYS A 604 0.04 7.04 -18.48
C LYS A 604 -0.72 6.00 -19.28
N PHE A 605 -1.88 6.40 -19.79
CA PHE A 605 -2.74 5.56 -20.61
C PHE A 605 -2.97 6.23 -21.97
N GLN A 606 -2.47 5.59 -23.03
CA GLN A 606 -2.64 6.10 -24.40
C GLN A 606 -4.12 6.06 -24.82
N GLY A 607 -4.54 7.04 -25.63
CA GLY A 607 -5.93 7.16 -26.10
C GLY A 607 -6.91 7.72 -25.06
N ILE A 608 -6.45 8.01 -23.85
CA ILE A 608 -7.25 8.68 -22.82
C ILE A 608 -7.01 10.20 -22.86
N PRO A 609 -8.05 11.03 -22.71
CA PRO A 609 -7.96 12.47 -22.46
C PRO A 609 -7.00 12.83 -21.31
N GLY A 610 -5.90 13.54 -21.62
CA GLY A 610 -4.85 13.87 -20.66
C GLY A 610 -4.08 12.64 -20.15
N GLY A 611 -4.29 11.47 -20.75
CA GLY A 611 -3.73 10.16 -20.40
C GLY A 611 -2.23 10.04 -20.64
N THR A 612 -1.62 10.95 -21.39
CA THR A 612 -0.19 10.92 -21.69
C THR A 612 0.66 11.75 -20.71
N SER A 613 0.02 12.50 -19.80
CA SER A 613 0.71 13.33 -18.80
C SER A 613 1.35 12.48 -17.71
N SER A 614 2.59 12.80 -17.36
CA SER A 614 3.23 12.34 -16.12
C SER A 614 2.54 12.91 -14.88
N TYR A 615 2.70 12.24 -13.74
CA TYR A 615 2.21 12.75 -12.46
C TYR A 615 2.93 14.04 -12.05
N ALA A 616 4.23 14.18 -12.37
CA ALA A 616 4.97 15.43 -12.18
C ALA A 616 4.35 16.61 -12.96
N GLU A 617 3.86 16.37 -14.17
CA GLU A 617 3.16 17.41 -14.95
C GLU A 617 1.79 17.74 -14.37
N ILE A 618 1.00 16.72 -13.99
CA ILE A 618 -0.33 16.89 -13.37
C ILE A 618 -0.22 17.72 -12.08
N SER A 619 0.62 17.26 -11.14
CA SER A 619 0.84 17.95 -9.87
C SER A 619 1.47 19.33 -10.07
N GLY A 620 2.39 19.49 -11.01
CA GLY A 620 2.99 20.78 -11.35
C GLY A 620 1.97 21.82 -11.85
N ARG A 621 1.01 21.41 -12.68
CA ARG A 621 -0.08 22.30 -13.14
C ARG A 621 -1.00 22.73 -11.99
N LEU A 622 -1.41 21.78 -11.14
CA LEU A 622 -2.23 22.07 -9.96
C LEU A 622 -1.52 23.03 -8.99
N MET A 623 -0.26 22.77 -8.66
CA MET A 623 0.56 23.64 -7.80
C MET A 623 0.72 25.04 -8.38
N SER A 624 1.02 25.14 -9.68
CA SER A 624 1.15 26.42 -10.38
C SER A 624 -0.16 27.21 -10.36
N CYS A 625 -1.29 26.55 -10.59
CA CYS A 625 -2.60 27.19 -10.51
C CYS A 625 -2.87 27.71 -9.10
N LEU A 626 -2.70 26.88 -8.07
CA LEU A 626 -2.93 27.23 -6.67
C LEU A 626 -2.08 28.42 -6.20
N GLU A 627 -0.83 28.52 -6.65
CA GLU A 627 0.05 29.65 -6.34
C GLU A 627 -0.42 30.97 -7.00
N ASN A 628 -1.05 30.88 -8.17
CA ASN A 628 -1.41 32.03 -9.00
C ASN A 628 -2.90 32.42 -8.97
N LEU A 629 -3.72 31.78 -8.11
CA LEU A 629 -5.13 32.13 -7.98
C LEU A 629 -5.35 33.61 -7.66
N SER A 630 -6.39 34.21 -8.25
CA SER A 630 -6.77 35.62 -8.06
C SER A 630 -7.10 35.98 -6.59
N ILE A 631 -7.43 34.97 -5.79
CA ILE A 631 -7.72 35.05 -4.35
C ILE A 631 -6.47 34.88 -3.47
N GLY A 632 -5.28 34.90 -4.07
CA GLY A 632 -3.99 34.67 -3.43
C GLY A 632 -3.58 33.19 -3.39
N PRO A 633 -2.29 32.93 -3.15
CA PRO A 633 -1.70 31.59 -3.20
C PRO A 633 -2.34 30.65 -2.18
N ARG A 634 -2.46 29.38 -2.56
CA ARG A 634 -3.03 28.31 -1.75
C ARG A 634 -2.07 27.13 -1.65
N PRO A 635 -1.99 26.48 -0.48
CA PRO A 635 -1.20 25.26 -0.36
C PRO A 635 -1.82 24.14 -1.20
N PHE A 636 -0.96 23.37 -1.86
CA PHE A 636 -1.30 22.10 -2.51
C PHE A 636 -1.26 20.98 -1.48
N ASP A 637 -2.21 20.05 -1.56
CA ASP A 637 -2.18 18.85 -0.75
C ASP A 637 -1.35 17.74 -1.43
N PRO A 638 -0.30 17.22 -0.79
CA PRO A 638 0.53 16.19 -1.41
C PRO A 638 -0.15 14.82 -1.38
N TRP A 639 0.39 13.90 -2.19
CA TRP A 639 -0.14 12.54 -2.34
C TRP A 639 0.06 11.63 -1.11
N TYR A 640 0.99 11.97 -0.22
CA TYR A 640 1.36 11.22 0.97
C TYR A 640 0.79 11.84 2.26
N THR A 641 0.51 11.04 3.28
CA THR A 641 0.20 11.51 4.63
C THR A 641 1.42 11.47 5.55
N TYR A 642 2.21 10.39 5.49
CA TYR A 642 3.47 10.28 6.22
C TYR A 642 4.43 11.42 5.86
N GLY A 643 4.87 12.16 6.87
CA GLY A 643 5.72 13.34 6.69
C GLY A 643 4.99 14.63 6.22
N ASP A 644 3.65 14.64 6.18
CA ASP A 644 2.88 15.87 6.00
C ASP A 644 2.67 16.58 7.35
N ASP A 645 3.66 17.39 7.75
CA ASP A 645 3.61 18.18 8.98
C ASP A 645 2.35 19.07 9.07
N ARG A 646 1.83 19.56 7.94
CA ARG A 646 0.64 20.42 7.93
C ARG A 646 -0.60 19.62 8.30
N TYR A 647 -0.75 18.41 7.76
CA TYR A 647 -1.87 17.52 8.07
C TYR A 647 -1.99 17.30 9.58
N PHE A 648 -0.90 16.86 10.23
CA PHE A 648 -0.89 16.61 11.67
C PHE A 648 -0.98 17.89 12.50
N ASP A 649 -0.32 18.99 12.09
CA ASP A 649 -0.45 20.28 12.77
C ASP A 649 -1.92 20.67 12.82
N VAL A 650 -2.63 20.74 11.68
CA VAL A 650 -4.04 21.18 11.64
C VAL A 650 -4.94 20.35 12.56
N LEU A 651 -4.81 19.02 12.55
CA LEU A 651 -5.58 18.13 13.43
C LEU A 651 -5.27 18.36 14.92
N ASN A 652 -3.99 18.47 15.28
CA ASN A 652 -3.56 18.59 16.68
C ASN A 652 -4.00 19.91 17.35
N ARG A 653 -4.20 20.97 16.56
CA ARG A 653 -4.69 22.29 17.06
C ARG A 653 -6.16 22.54 16.76
N SER A 654 -6.85 21.63 16.10
CA SER A 654 -8.28 21.76 15.87
C SER A 654 -9.06 21.50 17.16
N GLY A 655 -9.80 22.51 17.63
CA GLY A 655 -10.56 22.42 18.88
C GLY A 655 -11.74 21.44 18.80
N THR A 656 -12.33 21.29 17.61
CA THR A 656 -13.41 20.34 17.33
C THR A 656 -12.87 18.92 17.22
N PHE A 657 -11.81 18.68 16.45
CA PHE A 657 -11.22 17.36 16.33
C PHE A 657 -10.77 16.81 17.70
N GLN A 658 -10.17 17.68 18.51
CA GLN A 658 -9.71 17.36 19.87
C GLN A 658 -10.82 17.45 20.94
N HIS A 659 -12.08 17.73 20.61
CA HIS A 659 -13.15 18.14 21.55
C HIS A 659 -13.25 17.29 22.83
N GLY A 660 -12.57 17.71 23.89
CA GLY A 660 -12.50 17.00 25.18
C GLY A 660 -11.61 15.74 25.21
N ARG A 661 -10.81 15.53 24.17
CA ARG A 661 -9.97 14.35 23.90
C ARG A 661 -8.51 14.78 23.68
N SER A 662 -7.62 13.81 23.50
CA SER A 662 -6.22 14.03 23.15
C SER A 662 -5.82 13.01 22.09
N VAL A 663 -6.31 13.26 20.87
CA VAL A 663 -6.03 12.43 19.70
C VAL A 663 -4.64 12.80 19.20
N ASP A 664 -3.71 11.85 19.25
CA ASP A 664 -2.35 11.99 18.71
C ASP A 664 -2.12 10.87 17.69
N LEU A 665 -2.52 11.13 16.44
CA LEU A 665 -2.39 10.14 15.37
C LEU A 665 -0.93 9.85 15.04
N TRP A 666 -0.06 10.87 15.11
CA TRP A 666 1.36 10.70 14.77
C TRP A 666 2.01 9.66 15.68
N SER A 667 1.97 9.90 17.00
CA SER A 667 2.61 9.01 17.98
C SER A 667 2.01 7.60 17.99
N ASN A 668 0.75 7.44 17.59
CA ASN A 668 0.07 6.15 17.60
C ASN A 668 0.32 5.31 16.35
N TYR A 669 0.53 5.92 15.17
CA TYR A 669 0.56 5.17 13.89
C TYR A 669 1.71 5.56 12.95
N TYR A 670 2.23 6.78 13.03
CA TYR A 670 3.20 7.32 12.05
C TYR A 670 4.61 7.52 12.62
N ASP A 671 4.81 7.35 13.93
CA ASP A 671 6.13 7.44 14.57
C ASP A 671 6.95 6.16 14.34
N ILE A 672 7.25 5.88 13.06
CA ILE A 672 7.95 4.70 12.57
C ILE A 672 9.36 5.05 12.08
N THR A 673 10.23 4.04 11.95
CA THR A 673 11.61 4.23 11.48
C THR A 673 11.81 3.57 10.12
N LEU A 674 12.25 4.34 9.13
CA LEU A 674 12.53 3.83 7.78
C LEU A 674 14.03 3.62 7.54
N ASP A 675 14.38 2.60 6.74
CA ASP A 675 15.73 2.42 6.19
C ASP A 675 16.01 3.36 5.00
N GLU A 676 17.17 3.19 4.35
CA GLU A 676 17.56 3.99 3.18
C GLU A 676 16.71 3.73 1.93
N ASN A 677 15.98 2.62 1.88
CA ASN A 677 15.08 2.25 0.79
C ASN A 677 13.62 2.64 1.08
N GLY A 678 13.34 3.18 2.27
CA GLY A 678 11.99 3.57 2.69
C GLY A 678 11.19 2.44 3.35
N ASN A 679 11.83 1.32 3.70
CA ASN A 679 11.18 0.20 4.38
C ASN A 679 11.18 0.40 5.89
N ARG A 680 10.11 -0.02 6.57
CA ARG A 680 10.01 0.03 8.04
C ARG A 680 11.06 -0.88 8.71
N THR A 681 11.69 -0.39 9.78
CA THR A 681 12.82 -1.07 10.48
C THR A 681 12.60 -1.28 11.97
N ASP A 682 11.64 -0.59 12.56
CA ASP A 682 11.29 -0.64 13.99
C ASP A 682 10.46 -1.86 14.38
N VAL A 683 10.60 -2.96 13.63
CA VAL A 683 9.86 -4.20 13.82
C VAL A 683 10.78 -5.42 13.86
N ASP A 684 10.46 -6.36 14.75
CA ASP A 684 10.98 -7.73 14.67
C ASP A 684 10.37 -8.38 13.43
N ALA A 685 11.01 -8.17 12.27
CA ALA A 685 10.53 -8.62 10.98
C ALA A 685 10.27 -10.14 11.01
N ILE A 686 9.01 -10.55 10.94
CA ILE A 686 8.63 -11.94 10.64
C ILE A 686 8.70 -12.07 9.12
N LEU A 687 9.93 -12.11 8.59
CA LEU A 687 10.13 -12.40 7.17
C LEU A 687 9.63 -13.83 6.89
N PRO A 688 8.69 -14.04 5.95
CA PRO A 688 8.47 -15.38 5.42
C PRO A 688 9.76 -15.86 4.73
N PRO A 689 10.09 -17.16 4.78
CA PRO A 689 11.32 -17.68 4.19
C PRO A 689 11.37 -17.36 2.69
N VAL A 690 12.42 -16.66 2.28
CA VAL A 690 12.82 -16.59 0.87
C VAL A 690 13.57 -17.89 0.58
N ASP A 691 13.00 -18.78 -0.23
CA ASP A 691 13.70 -19.97 -0.72
C ASP A 691 14.68 -19.55 -1.83
N ASP A 692 15.91 -19.20 -1.46
CA ASP A 692 17.00 -18.94 -2.38
C ASP A 692 17.73 -20.24 -2.74
N GLY A 693 17.00 -21.18 -3.36
CA GLY A 693 17.43 -22.57 -3.60
C GLY A 693 18.88 -22.81 -4.08
N GLN A 694 19.83 -22.87 -3.15
CA GLN A 694 21.19 -23.38 -3.35
C GLN A 694 21.72 -24.15 -2.15
N ASP A 695 21.86 -25.46 -2.35
CA ASP A 695 22.49 -26.44 -1.47
C ASP A 695 23.98 -26.60 -1.83
N ASP A 696 24.90 -26.50 -0.87
CA ASP A 696 26.08 -27.38 -0.81
C ASP A 696 26.79 -27.33 0.55
N THR A 697 27.18 -28.52 1.02
CA THR A 697 27.98 -28.76 2.22
C THR A 697 29.30 -29.43 1.83
N THR A 698 30.43 -28.98 2.40
CA THR A 698 31.39 -29.80 3.21
C THR A 698 32.88 -29.42 3.14
N THR A 699 33.44 -29.23 4.36
CA THR A 699 34.71 -29.77 4.91
C THR A 699 36.07 -29.03 4.82
N THR A 700 36.58 -28.77 6.03
CA THR A 700 37.97 -28.52 6.49
C THR A 700 38.77 -29.86 6.56
N PRO A 701 40.02 -30.01 7.12
CA PRO A 701 40.98 -29.07 7.74
C PRO A 701 42.51 -29.35 7.45
N ILE A 702 43.36 -28.61 8.20
CA ILE A 702 44.77 -28.86 8.63
C ILE A 702 45.89 -28.36 7.67
N GLY A 703 46.83 -27.49 8.07
CA GLY A 703 47.08 -26.84 9.36
C GLY A 703 48.49 -26.21 9.45
N ASN A 704 48.58 -25.27 10.39
CA ASN A 704 49.73 -24.77 11.16
C ASN A 704 50.76 -23.80 10.55
N GLY A 705 50.88 -22.61 11.17
CA GLY A 705 52.05 -21.77 11.00
C GLY A 705 52.17 -20.36 11.61
N SER A 706 51.46 -20.01 12.68
CA SER A 706 51.77 -18.94 13.68
C SER A 706 51.68 -17.43 13.34
N ASN A 707 50.90 -16.75 14.22
CA ASN A 707 50.91 -15.34 14.70
C ASN A 707 50.62 -14.24 13.65
N ASP A 708 49.64 -13.34 13.78
CA ASP A 708 49.03 -12.69 14.96
C ASP A 708 47.71 -11.97 14.50
N SER A 709 46.80 -11.67 15.44
CA SER A 709 45.61 -10.79 15.39
C SER A 709 44.28 -11.23 14.71
N ASP A 710 43.21 -11.03 15.49
CA ASP A 710 41.76 -10.90 15.24
C ASP A 710 40.91 -12.08 14.72
N ASN A 711 39.88 -12.41 15.53
CA ASN A 711 38.61 -13.19 15.34
C ASN A 711 38.65 -14.43 14.42
N GLN A 712 38.09 -15.60 14.73
CA GLN A 712 37.02 -16.10 15.61
C GLN A 712 37.00 -17.64 15.32
N ASP A 713 36.55 -18.53 16.23
CA ASP A 713 35.45 -19.48 15.91
C ASP A 713 35.19 -20.63 16.92
N ASN A 714 33.88 -20.76 17.19
CA ASN A 714 32.99 -21.94 17.23
C ASN A 714 33.24 -23.13 18.16
N GLY A 715 32.37 -23.21 19.16
CA GLY A 715 31.51 -24.37 19.34
C GLY A 715 30.11 -24.00 18.82
N GLU A 716 29.57 -24.86 17.95
CA GLU A 716 28.19 -24.83 17.49
C GLU A 716 27.21 -24.92 18.67
N ASP A 717 26.06 -24.26 18.52
CA ASP A 717 24.71 -24.82 18.71
C ASP A 717 23.75 -23.83 19.37
N ARG A 718 22.80 -23.35 18.54
CA ARG A 718 21.36 -23.18 18.79
C ARG A 718 20.95 -22.15 19.86
N PRO A 719 19.84 -21.41 19.65
CA PRO A 719 19.38 -20.46 20.66
C PRO A 719 18.95 -21.23 21.91
N SER A 720 19.73 -21.15 22.99
CA SER A 720 19.21 -21.46 24.31
C SER A 720 18.33 -20.28 24.73
N LEU A 721 17.02 -20.48 24.71
CA LEU A 721 16.06 -19.51 25.22
C LEU A 721 16.36 -19.24 26.70
N ASP A 722 16.76 -18.00 27.01
CA ASP A 722 16.97 -17.57 28.39
C ASP A 722 15.60 -17.35 29.07
N GLU A 723 15.47 -17.61 30.37
CA GLU A 723 14.16 -17.54 31.06
C GLU A 723 13.52 -16.14 31.00
N ALA A 724 14.37 -15.11 30.85
CA ALA A 724 13.99 -13.72 30.67
C ALA A 724 13.45 -13.39 29.27
N ASP A 725 13.76 -14.22 28.27
CA ASP A 725 13.33 -14.08 26.87
C ASP A 725 12.04 -14.86 26.58
N LEU A 726 11.56 -15.63 27.56
CA LEU A 726 10.25 -16.27 27.48
C LEU A 726 9.15 -15.22 27.68
N PRO A 727 8.14 -15.14 26.79
CA PRO A 727 7.05 -14.21 26.95
C PRO A 727 6.35 -14.43 28.30
N LEU A 728 6.04 -13.34 28.99
CA LEU A 728 5.39 -13.34 30.30
C LEU A 728 4.02 -14.04 30.28
N ILE A 729 3.37 -14.04 29.11
CA ILE A 729 2.14 -14.76 28.80
C ILE A 729 2.30 -15.35 27.40
N PHE A 730 2.09 -16.66 27.26
CA PHE A 730 1.94 -17.28 25.95
C PHE A 730 0.52 -17.03 25.42
N PRO A 731 0.31 -16.90 24.10
CA PRO A 731 -1.03 -16.92 23.51
C PRO A 731 -1.77 -18.18 23.97
N THR A 732 -2.87 -18.00 24.68
CA THR A 732 -3.73 -19.09 25.14
C THR A 732 -4.88 -19.27 24.17
N PHE A 733 -5.11 -20.49 23.70
CA PHE A 733 -6.33 -20.82 22.98
C PHE A 733 -7.51 -20.94 23.97
N GLY A 734 -8.66 -20.34 23.62
CA GLY A 734 -9.91 -20.34 24.40
C GLY A 734 -10.51 -21.73 24.65
N PRO A 735 -11.61 -21.83 25.43
CA PRO A 735 -11.89 -23.02 26.22
C PRO A 735 -12.21 -24.24 25.35
N TYR A 736 -11.50 -25.35 25.59
CA TYR A 736 -11.90 -26.64 25.07
C TYR A 736 -13.13 -27.15 25.84
N GLY A 737 -14.30 -26.71 25.43
CA GLY A 737 -15.55 -27.42 25.67
C GLY A 737 -15.60 -28.69 24.81
N GLY A 738 -14.83 -29.73 25.18
CA GLY A 738 -14.83 -31.02 24.48
C GLY A 738 -13.56 -31.84 24.74
N GLU A 739 -13.69 -33.17 24.75
CA GLU A 739 -12.65 -34.16 25.10
C GLU A 739 -11.27 -33.86 24.46
N GLN A 740 -10.20 -33.72 25.28
CA GLN A 740 -8.82 -33.72 24.81
C GLN A 740 -7.96 -34.75 25.55
N HIS A 741 -7.14 -35.47 24.78
CA HIS A 741 -5.99 -36.25 25.25
C HIS A 741 -4.74 -35.34 25.27
N PRO A 742 -3.66 -35.69 26.00
CA PRO A 742 -2.39 -34.93 25.94
C PRO A 742 -1.97 -34.73 24.48
N SER A 743 -1.88 -33.46 24.06
CA SER A 743 -1.52 -33.08 22.70
C SER A 743 -0.06 -32.62 22.64
N ASN A 744 0.68 -33.11 21.64
CA ASN A 744 2.00 -32.59 21.33
C ASN A 744 1.84 -31.14 20.82
N THR A 745 2.32 -30.15 21.58
CA THR A 745 2.30 -28.73 21.18
C THR A 745 3.70 -28.23 20.87
N THR A 746 3.80 -27.28 19.96
CA THR A 746 5.03 -26.57 19.60
C THR A 746 4.88 -25.10 19.96
N TRP A 747 6.00 -24.39 20.08
CA TRP A 747 6.02 -22.96 20.43
C TRP A 747 5.06 -22.11 19.58
N GLY A 748 4.93 -22.38 18.28
CA GLY A 748 4.04 -21.67 17.36
C GLY A 748 2.53 -21.99 17.51
N LYS A 749 2.15 -22.95 18.36
CA LYS A 749 0.76 -23.36 18.62
C LYS A 749 0.22 -22.90 19.98
N GLY A 750 0.97 -22.13 20.76
CA GLY A 750 0.55 -21.61 22.07
C GLY A 750 0.45 -22.66 23.20
N ILE A 751 0.33 -22.18 24.44
CA ILE A 751 0.18 -23.00 25.66
C ILE A 751 -1.13 -22.61 26.35
N HIS A 752 -1.93 -23.59 26.74
CA HIS A 752 -3.22 -23.36 27.39
C HIS A 752 -3.05 -23.00 28.89
N ILE A 753 -3.72 -21.93 29.34
CA ILE A 753 -3.74 -21.47 30.74
C ILE A 753 -5.22 -21.26 31.13
N GLU A 754 -5.67 -21.86 32.23
CA GLU A 754 -7.02 -21.70 32.76
C GLU A 754 -7.02 -20.91 34.06
N GLU A 755 -8.15 -20.31 34.45
CA GLU A 755 -8.27 -19.58 35.71
C GLU A 755 -8.30 -20.54 36.93
N CYS A 756 -7.42 -20.29 37.91
CA CYS A 756 -7.43 -20.99 39.19
C CYS A 756 -8.58 -20.47 40.08
N VAL A 757 -9.20 -21.36 40.87
CA VAL A 757 -10.07 -20.94 41.98
C VAL A 757 -9.35 -21.22 43.29
N THR A 758 -9.10 -20.18 44.07
CA THR A 758 -8.58 -20.32 45.44
C THR A 758 -9.71 -20.71 46.38
N ASP A 759 -9.42 -21.53 47.40
CA ASP A 759 -10.46 -21.87 48.39
C ASP A 759 -11.05 -20.58 48.97
N SER A 760 -12.38 -20.56 49.04
CA SER A 760 -13.27 -19.44 49.34
C SER A 760 -12.96 -18.65 50.63
N ALA A 761 -12.00 -19.10 51.44
CA ALA A 761 -11.47 -18.38 52.59
C ALA A 761 -10.38 -17.32 52.25
N SER A 762 -9.92 -17.24 50.99
CA SER A 762 -8.73 -16.45 50.60
C SER A 762 -8.99 -15.31 49.59
N SER A 763 -10.25 -15.02 49.24
CA SER A 763 -10.66 -14.31 48.01
C SER A 763 -10.76 -12.78 48.04
N ASP A 764 -10.40 -12.09 49.12
CA ASP A 764 -10.78 -10.66 49.28
C ASP A 764 -9.82 -9.64 48.65
N ASP A 765 -8.89 -10.04 47.77
CA ASP A 765 -7.90 -9.12 47.17
C ASP A 765 -8.22 -8.64 45.74
N GLY A 766 -9.31 -9.11 45.13
CA GLY A 766 -9.81 -8.62 43.85
C GLY A 766 -8.93 -8.93 42.63
N ARG A 767 -7.98 -9.87 42.74
CA ARG A 767 -7.07 -10.25 41.65
C ARG A 767 -7.42 -11.61 41.06
N VAL A 768 -7.40 -11.70 39.73
CA VAL A 768 -7.55 -12.95 38.97
C VAL A 768 -6.18 -13.62 38.82
N ARG A 769 -6.10 -14.95 38.91
CA ARG A 769 -4.83 -15.70 38.86
C ARG A 769 -4.99 -16.91 37.94
N GLY A 770 -4.03 -17.11 37.03
CA GLY A 770 -4.02 -18.21 36.05
C GLY A 770 -3.22 -19.43 36.50
N CYS A 771 -3.71 -20.62 36.17
CA CYS A 771 -3.12 -21.93 36.36
C CYS A 771 -2.85 -22.54 34.98
N GLY A 772 -1.59 -22.86 34.69
CA GLY A 772 -1.17 -23.41 33.39
C GLY A 772 -0.17 -24.56 33.57
N ALA A 773 0.15 -25.24 32.46
CA ALA A 773 1.04 -26.39 32.43
C ALA A 773 2.53 -26.02 32.57
N ILE A 774 3.34 -26.99 33.02
CA ILE A 774 4.79 -26.88 33.15
C ILE A 774 5.45 -27.08 31.78
N LEU A 775 6.26 -26.12 31.36
CA LEU A 775 7.09 -26.23 30.15
C LEU A 775 8.39 -26.97 30.50
N ILE A 776 8.58 -28.18 29.97
CA ILE A 776 9.88 -28.87 30.02
C ILE A 776 10.55 -28.70 28.65
N LEU A 777 11.59 -27.88 28.60
CA LEU A 777 12.40 -27.68 27.40
C LEU A 777 13.42 -28.82 27.28
N MET A 778 13.32 -29.61 26.22
CA MET A 778 14.32 -30.62 25.89
C MET A 778 15.41 -30.00 25.00
N SER A 779 16.65 -30.00 25.47
CA SER A 779 17.82 -29.64 24.66
C SER A 779 18.39 -30.87 23.96
N LYS A 780 19.00 -30.66 22.78
CA LYS A 780 19.81 -31.70 22.14
C LYS A 780 21.00 -31.96 23.04
N SER A 781 21.27 -33.22 23.32
CA SER A 781 22.52 -33.64 23.92
C SER A 781 23.33 -34.40 22.87
N GLU A 782 24.66 -34.33 22.90
CA GLU A 782 25.52 -35.08 21.99
C GLU A 782 25.40 -36.62 22.15
N GLY A 783 24.66 -37.09 23.15
CA GLY A 783 24.44 -38.49 23.47
C GLY A 783 22.98 -38.83 23.81
N CYS A 784 22.73 -40.07 24.20
CA CYS A 784 21.42 -40.60 24.59
C CYS A 784 21.54 -41.50 25.81
N PHE A 785 20.42 -41.67 26.48
CA PHE A 785 20.31 -42.57 27.62
C PHE A 785 19.98 -43.98 27.13
N VAL A 786 20.80 -44.95 27.53
CA VAL A 786 20.66 -46.37 27.16
C VAL A 786 20.66 -47.23 28.41
N GLU A 787 19.96 -48.36 28.35
CA GLU A 787 20.03 -49.39 29.39
C GLU A 787 21.38 -50.10 29.35
N TYR A 788 22.14 -50.02 30.43
CA TYR A 788 23.40 -50.74 30.60
C TYR A 788 23.18 -51.99 31.45
N TRP A 789 23.70 -53.12 30.94
CA TRP A 789 23.57 -54.43 31.54
C TRP A 789 24.95 -54.93 31.97
N PRO A 790 25.33 -54.82 33.25
CA PRO A 790 26.60 -55.35 33.71
C PRO A 790 26.58 -56.88 33.61
N GLU A 791 27.53 -57.46 32.87
CA GLU A 791 27.71 -58.93 32.80
C GLU A 791 28.26 -59.48 34.12
N GLN A 792 27.44 -59.56 35.17
CA GLN A 792 27.47 -60.59 36.21
C GLN A 792 26.44 -60.30 37.31
N ASP A 793 25.59 -61.30 37.54
CA ASP A 793 24.80 -61.52 38.77
C ASP A 793 23.79 -60.44 39.16
N GLY A 794 22.78 -60.25 38.29
CA GLY A 794 21.38 -60.21 38.71
C GLY A 794 20.92 -59.06 39.60
N MET A 795 21.47 -57.86 39.45
CA MET A 795 20.91 -56.65 40.06
C MET A 795 20.88 -55.49 39.05
N ASP A 796 19.71 -54.83 39.06
CA ASP A 796 19.26 -53.55 38.49
C ASP A 796 19.89 -53.09 37.17
N VAL A 797 19.03 -53.03 36.14
CA VAL A 797 19.35 -52.38 34.87
C VAL A 797 19.48 -50.89 35.14
N GLU A 798 20.64 -50.30 34.79
CA GLU A 798 20.88 -48.87 35.01
C GLU A 798 20.68 -48.10 33.70
N ILE A 799 20.06 -46.92 33.78
CA ILE A 799 20.04 -45.96 32.68
C ILE A 799 21.34 -45.16 32.72
N VAL A 800 22.16 -45.29 31.68
CA VAL A 800 23.42 -44.57 31.55
C VAL A 800 23.42 -43.67 30.34
N TYR A 801 24.04 -42.51 30.48
CA TYR A 801 24.27 -41.60 29.37
C TYR A 801 25.41 -42.13 28.49
N ASN A 802 25.17 -42.23 27.20
CA ASN A 802 26.14 -42.65 26.20
C ASN A 802 26.28 -41.56 25.13
N SER A 803 27.51 -41.06 24.94
CA SER A 803 27.83 -40.03 23.95
C SER A 803 27.78 -40.51 22.49
N ASP A 804 27.78 -41.83 22.25
CA ASP A 804 27.60 -42.41 20.91
C ASP A 804 26.34 -43.29 20.90
N CYS A 805 25.26 -42.75 20.33
CA CYS A 805 23.97 -43.42 20.33
C CYS A 805 23.94 -44.67 19.46
N PRO A 806 23.74 -45.87 20.03
CA PRO A 806 23.55 -47.07 19.24
C PRO A 806 22.27 -46.92 18.41
N SER A 807 22.31 -47.25 17.12
CA SER A 807 21.18 -47.06 16.19
C SER A 807 19.90 -47.81 16.58
N ASP A 808 20.00 -48.82 17.47
CA ASP A 808 18.90 -49.71 17.84
C ASP A 808 18.69 -49.82 19.37
N SER A 809 18.92 -48.75 20.14
CA SER A 809 18.65 -48.76 21.58
C SER A 809 17.16 -48.47 21.87
N ILE A 810 16.39 -49.52 22.18
CA ILE A 810 15.04 -49.44 22.73
C ILE A 810 15.11 -49.80 24.22
N TRP A 811 14.49 -49.01 25.10
CA TRP A 811 14.41 -49.36 26.53
C TRP A 811 13.48 -50.56 26.72
N THR A 812 13.96 -51.60 27.39
CA THR A 812 13.28 -52.90 27.49
C THR A 812 12.72 -53.19 28.88
N GLN A 813 13.07 -52.40 29.90
CA GLN A 813 12.53 -52.49 31.26
C GLN A 813 11.91 -51.17 31.73
N PRO A 814 10.91 -51.22 32.63
CA PRO A 814 10.41 -50.04 33.33
C PRO A 814 11.40 -49.62 34.43
N HIS A 815 11.79 -48.34 34.45
CA HIS A 815 12.73 -47.76 35.41
C HIS A 815 12.00 -46.80 36.34
N ALA A 816 11.60 -47.25 37.54
CA ALA A 816 10.82 -46.44 38.50
C ALA A 816 11.44 -45.07 38.83
N ASP A 817 12.77 -44.96 38.77
CA ASP A 817 13.51 -43.74 39.11
C ASP A 817 13.55 -42.70 37.95
N VAL A 818 13.17 -43.11 36.74
CA VAL A 818 13.07 -42.26 35.53
C VAL A 818 11.63 -42.22 34.99
N SER A 819 10.81 -43.20 35.38
CA SER A 819 9.39 -43.33 35.07
C SER A 819 8.68 -44.23 36.10
N GLU A 820 7.76 -43.61 36.83
CA GLU A 820 6.66 -44.15 37.66
C GLU A 820 6.89 -44.51 39.14
N SER A 821 5.92 -44.10 39.97
CA SER A 821 5.13 -45.10 40.74
C SER A 821 3.79 -44.50 41.26
N ALA A 822 2.70 -45.21 41.55
CA ALA A 822 2.19 -46.57 41.28
C ALA A 822 1.04 -46.92 42.29
N GLU A 823 -0.01 -46.09 42.41
CA GLU A 823 -1.18 -46.43 43.24
C GLU A 823 -2.52 -46.34 42.49
N GLU A 824 -3.43 -47.27 42.79
CA GLU A 824 -4.75 -47.40 42.18
C GLU A 824 -5.61 -46.16 42.51
N GLY A 825 -5.66 -45.21 41.57
CA GLY A 825 -6.43 -43.98 41.70
C GLY A 825 -5.78 -42.73 41.09
N ASP A 826 -4.48 -42.75 40.78
CA ASP A 826 -3.76 -41.63 40.18
C ASP A 826 -3.08 -42.04 38.86
N TRP A 827 -3.04 -41.12 37.89
CA TRP A 827 -2.31 -41.30 36.63
C TRP A 827 -0.94 -40.62 36.70
N PRO A 828 0.18 -41.36 36.65
CA PRO A 828 1.46 -40.80 36.25
C PRO A 828 1.54 -40.74 34.72
N VAL A 829 1.94 -39.60 34.18
CA VAL A 829 2.29 -39.43 32.77
C VAL A 829 3.82 -39.51 32.68
N SER A 830 4.35 -40.51 31.98
CA SER A 830 5.72 -40.47 31.48
C SER A 830 5.89 -41.44 30.31
N ARG A 831 5.85 -40.89 29.10
CA ARG A 831 6.58 -41.41 27.95
C ARG A 831 7.27 -40.24 27.29
N LEU A 832 8.60 -40.18 27.40
CA LEU A 832 9.40 -39.53 26.37
C LEU A 832 9.21 -40.34 25.09
N ASP A 833 8.25 -39.93 24.27
CA ASP A 833 8.05 -40.43 22.93
C ASP A 833 9.30 -40.08 22.10
N PRO A 834 10.00 -41.05 21.48
CA PRO A 834 11.16 -40.77 20.65
C PRO A 834 10.84 -39.93 19.40
N SER A 835 9.57 -39.61 19.11
CA SER A 835 9.16 -38.63 18.09
C SER A 835 9.23 -37.16 18.54
N TYR A 836 9.61 -36.87 19.78
CA TYR A 836 9.82 -35.49 20.22
C TYR A 836 11.07 -34.87 19.58
N GLU A 837 10.86 -33.77 18.86
CA GLU A 837 11.92 -32.98 18.24
C GLU A 837 12.31 -31.78 19.12
N LEU A 838 13.42 -31.12 18.76
CA LEU A 838 13.88 -29.91 19.44
C LEU A 838 12.78 -28.84 19.46
N GLY A 839 12.43 -28.33 20.64
CA GLY A 839 11.35 -27.33 20.80
C GLY A 839 9.96 -27.91 21.08
N SER A 840 9.82 -29.23 21.24
CA SER A 840 8.59 -29.85 21.74
C SER A 840 8.31 -29.43 23.19
N ALA A 841 7.04 -29.16 23.52
CA ALA A 841 6.58 -28.84 24.87
C ALA A 841 5.59 -29.88 25.35
N ILE A 842 5.80 -30.43 26.55
CA ILE A 842 4.90 -31.41 27.17
C ILE A 842 4.01 -30.70 28.19
N THR A 843 2.70 -30.89 28.11
CA THR A 843 1.74 -30.35 29.08
C THR A 843 1.07 -31.50 29.86
N PHE A 844 0.99 -31.37 31.18
CA PHE A 844 0.34 -32.36 32.05
C PHE A 844 -1.05 -31.87 32.49
N PRO A 845 -2.13 -32.64 32.28
CA PRO A 845 -3.42 -32.31 32.87
C PRO A 845 -3.55 -32.81 34.32
N GLY A 846 -3.59 -31.87 35.27
CA GLY A 846 -4.39 -31.93 36.51
C GLY A 846 -3.86 -32.66 37.76
N ARG A 847 -3.40 -31.90 38.78
CA ARG A 847 -3.95 -31.79 40.17
C ARG A 847 -3.07 -30.87 41.05
N ASN A 848 -3.66 -30.40 42.17
CA ASN A 848 -3.23 -29.34 43.13
C ASN A 848 -1.84 -28.71 42.95
N CYS A 849 -1.82 -27.38 42.92
CA CYS A 849 -0.63 -26.55 42.68
C CYS A 849 0.47 -26.61 43.77
N ASP A 850 0.35 -27.46 44.80
CA ASP A 850 1.32 -27.58 45.90
C ASP A 850 2.53 -28.47 45.55
N ASP A 851 2.69 -28.87 44.28
CA ASP A 851 3.82 -29.69 43.83
C ASP A 851 5.09 -28.85 43.71
N SER A 852 6.22 -29.41 44.14
CA SER A 852 7.55 -28.79 44.17
C SER A 852 8.10 -28.34 42.81
N VAL A 853 7.41 -28.70 41.73
CA VAL A 853 7.73 -28.35 40.34
C VAL A 853 7.14 -26.99 39.93
N VAL A 854 6.19 -26.41 40.69
CA VAL A 854 5.65 -25.07 40.42
C VAL A 854 6.60 -23.99 40.97
N ALA A 855 7.33 -23.31 40.09
CA ALA A 855 8.40 -22.40 40.50
C ALA A 855 7.93 -21.01 40.95
N GLN A 856 6.96 -20.37 40.26
CA GLN A 856 6.46 -19.01 40.57
C GLN A 856 5.03 -18.80 40.07
N ALA A 857 4.24 -17.95 40.77
CA ALA A 857 2.87 -17.62 40.38
C ALA A 857 2.82 -16.36 39.50
N LEU A 858 1.94 -16.36 38.49
CA LEU A 858 1.65 -15.18 37.69
C LEU A 858 0.45 -14.43 38.29
N ILE A 859 0.63 -13.15 38.59
CA ILE A 859 -0.40 -12.31 39.23
C ILE A 859 -0.98 -11.36 38.18
N LEU A 860 -2.28 -11.49 37.90
CA LEU A 860 -3.00 -10.61 36.95
C LEU A 860 -3.77 -9.54 37.75
N GLY A 861 -3.68 -8.29 37.30
CA GLY A 861 -4.32 -7.13 37.90
C GLY A 861 -4.46 -5.98 36.89
N GLU A 862 -4.72 -4.77 37.36
CA GLU A 862 -4.88 -3.57 36.50
C GLU A 862 -3.57 -3.11 35.79
N THR A 863 -2.47 -3.83 35.98
CA THR A 863 -1.17 -3.57 35.35
C THR A 863 -0.66 -4.84 34.68
N SER A 864 0.36 -4.70 33.83
CA SER A 864 0.99 -5.82 33.12
C SER A 864 1.36 -6.99 34.06
N PRO A 865 1.22 -8.24 33.59
CA PRO A 865 1.45 -9.44 34.39
C PRO A 865 2.86 -9.45 34.99
N VAL A 866 2.98 -9.83 36.26
CA VAL A 866 4.27 -9.97 36.94
C VAL A 866 4.39 -11.33 37.62
N ARG A 867 5.59 -11.93 37.53
CA ARG A 867 5.93 -13.15 38.27
C ARG A 867 6.16 -12.81 39.74
N GLY A 868 5.57 -13.58 40.65
CA GLY A 868 5.70 -13.37 42.09
C GLY A 868 5.54 -14.65 42.89
N ASN A 869 6.03 -14.62 44.13
CA ASN A 869 5.84 -15.73 45.07
C ASN A 869 4.51 -15.53 45.81
N ASP A 870 3.52 -16.39 45.60
CA ASP A 870 2.31 -16.45 46.42
C ASP A 870 2.40 -17.66 47.36
N SER A 871 2.45 -17.41 48.67
CA SER A 871 2.61 -18.46 49.68
C SER A 871 1.37 -19.34 49.86
N ARG A 872 0.28 -19.04 49.14
CA ARG A 872 -1.00 -19.78 49.17
C ARG A 872 -1.19 -20.69 47.97
N VAL A 873 -0.19 -20.83 47.10
CA VAL A 873 -0.25 -21.68 45.89
C VAL A 873 -0.73 -23.11 46.19
N GLY A 874 -0.37 -23.66 47.35
CA GLY A 874 -0.86 -24.97 47.80
C GLY A 874 -2.36 -25.08 48.12
N ASP A 875 -3.04 -23.93 48.31
CA ASP A 875 -4.47 -23.85 48.62
C ASP A 875 -5.34 -23.69 47.34
N TRP A 876 -4.75 -23.83 46.14
CA TRP A 876 -5.42 -23.56 44.86
C TRP A 876 -5.96 -24.84 44.20
N THR A 877 -7.17 -24.76 43.65
CA THR A 877 -7.80 -25.85 42.89
C THR A 877 -8.08 -25.43 41.45
N CYS A 878 -7.60 -26.22 40.49
CA CYS A 878 -7.88 -26.03 39.05
C CYS A 878 -9.27 -26.57 38.66
N ARG A 879 -9.86 -26.04 37.59
CA ARG A 879 -11.18 -26.49 37.09
C ARG A 879 -11.09 -27.92 36.56
N ASP A 880 -12.06 -28.76 36.93
CA ASP A 880 -11.98 -30.23 36.86
C ASP A 880 -12.28 -30.76 35.43
N ALA A 881 -11.25 -30.93 34.59
CA ALA A 881 -11.36 -31.41 33.21
C ALA A 881 -11.77 -32.90 33.07
N ALA A 882 -11.88 -33.64 34.18
CA ALA A 882 -12.09 -35.09 34.20
C ALA A 882 -13.53 -35.57 33.87
N LYS A 883 -14.48 -34.68 33.56
CA LYS A 883 -15.91 -35.04 33.43
C LYS A 883 -16.40 -35.36 32.02
N TRP A 884 -15.53 -35.35 31.01
CA TRP A 884 -15.98 -35.30 29.62
C TRP A 884 -15.87 -36.60 28.81
N ILE A 885 -15.54 -37.77 29.39
CA ILE A 885 -15.39 -39.03 28.60
C ILE A 885 -16.55 -40.02 28.81
N VAL A 886 -17.18 -40.48 27.71
CA VAL A 886 -17.95 -41.74 27.64
C VAL A 886 -17.07 -42.82 26.97
N PRO A 887 -16.90 -44.01 27.57
CA PRO A 887 -16.04 -45.05 27.00
C PRO A 887 -16.74 -45.82 25.87
N ILE A 888 -16.08 -45.92 24.72
CA ILE A 888 -16.36 -46.99 23.74
C ILE A 888 -15.31 -48.07 23.92
N ILE A 889 -15.81 -49.27 24.24
CA ILE A 889 -15.09 -50.54 24.28
C ILE A 889 -15.29 -51.20 22.91
N GLU A 890 -14.23 -51.70 22.28
CA GLU A 890 -14.29 -53.01 21.61
C GLU A 890 -12.89 -53.62 21.35
N ASP A 891 -12.91 -54.95 21.39
CA ASP A 891 -11.81 -55.92 21.55
C ASP A 891 -11.07 -56.33 20.25
N ASN A 892 -9.82 -56.80 20.46
CA ASN A 892 -9.08 -57.89 19.78
C ASN A 892 -8.47 -57.75 18.34
N VAL A 893 -7.13 -57.53 18.28
CA VAL A 893 -6.02 -58.50 17.97
C VAL A 893 -6.10 -59.31 16.63
N PRO A 894 -5.00 -59.70 15.90
CA PRO A 894 -3.55 -59.33 15.88
C PRO A 894 -2.80 -59.31 14.50
N SER A 895 -1.51 -58.91 14.56
CA SER A 895 -0.26 -59.47 13.94
C SER A 895 -0.12 -59.73 12.43
N ASP A 896 1.00 -59.28 11.82
CA ASP A 896 2.23 -60.07 11.56
C ASP A 896 3.08 -59.55 10.35
N LEU A 897 4.42 -59.79 10.44
CA LEU A 897 5.48 -59.85 9.38
C LEU A 897 6.12 -58.53 8.88
N MET A 898 7.42 -58.43 8.56
CA MET A 898 8.67 -59.15 8.87
C MET A 898 9.83 -58.30 8.31
N ASP A 899 10.92 -58.28 9.06
CA ASP A 899 12.35 -58.19 8.71
C ASP A 899 12.78 -58.42 7.24
N GLU A 900 13.71 -57.62 6.70
CA GLU A 900 15.07 -58.06 6.29
C GLU A 900 15.87 -57.00 5.49
N THR A 901 17.19 -57.19 5.58
CA THR A 901 18.34 -56.28 5.42
C THR A 901 19.18 -56.45 4.13
N VAL A 902 20.12 -55.49 3.89
CA VAL A 902 21.45 -55.53 3.21
C VAL A 902 21.55 -55.47 1.65
N SER A 903 22.22 -54.44 1.07
CA SER A 903 23.64 -54.54 0.57
C SER A 903 24.15 -53.35 -0.28
N SER A 904 25.34 -52.86 0.12
CA SER A 904 26.48 -52.20 -0.57
C SER A 904 26.54 -51.96 -2.10
N SER A 905 27.11 -50.81 -2.52
CA SER A 905 28.50 -50.63 -3.05
C SER A 905 28.60 -49.41 -4.00
N VAL A 906 29.39 -48.38 -3.67
CA VAL A 906 30.73 -48.06 -4.22
C VAL A 906 30.80 -48.08 -5.76
N THR A 907 30.72 -46.89 -6.38
CA THR A 907 31.62 -46.37 -7.44
C THR A 907 31.07 -45.02 -7.91
N ASP A 908 31.75 -43.90 -7.64
CA ASP A 908 31.70 -42.70 -8.51
C ASP A 908 32.76 -41.62 -8.16
N GLU A 909 33.42 -41.69 -7.00
CA GLU A 909 34.52 -40.78 -6.61
C GLU A 909 35.83 -40.92 -7.42
N ALA A 910 35.95 -41.92 -8.30
CA ALA A 910 37.15 -42.12 -9.12
C ALA A 910 37.18 -41.24 -10.39
N TRP A 911 36.03 -40.71 -10.83
CA TRP A 911 35.91 -39.98 -12.10
C TRP A 911 36.11 -38.46 -11.96
N PHE A 912 35.80 -37.89 -10.80
CA PHE A 912 35.91 -36.45 -10.56
C PHE A 912 37.37 -35.96 -10.53
N TRP A 913 38.25 -36.72 -9.86
CA TRP A 913 39.68 -36.39 -9.78
C TRP A 913 40.43 -36.51 -11.12
N ALA A 914 39.98 -37.39 -12.02
CA ALA A 914 40.57 -37.51 -13.35
C ALA A 914 40.24 -36.30 -14.25
N ILE A 915 39.05 -35.73 -14.10
CA ILE A 915 38.57 -34.58 -14.91
C ILE A 915 39.18 -33.27 -14.38
N PHE A 916 39.31 -33.12 -13.07
CA PHE A 916 39.86 -31.91 -12.45
C PHE A 916 41.35 -31.70 -12.76
N ILE A 917 42.16 -32.77 -12.76
CA ILE A 917 43.57 -32.71 -13.15
C ILE A 917 43.72 -32.34 -14.64
N LEU A 918 42.78 -32.77 -15.50
CA LEU A 918 42.78 -32.43 -16.92
C LEU A 918 42.51 -30.94 -17.15
N ALA A 919 41.61 -30.34 -16.36
CA ALA A 919 41.24 -28.91 -16.48
C ALA A 919 42.38 -27.97 -16.06
N ILE A 920 43.14 -28.31 -15.01
CA ILE A 920 44.28 -27.50 -14.52
C ILE A 920 45.43 -27.48 -15.53
N LEU A 921 45.67 -28.59 -16.24
CA LEU A 921 46.69 -28.66 -17.30
C LEU A 921 46.33 -27.81 -18.54
N VAL A 922 45.03 -27.66 -18.83
CA VAL A 922 44.54 -26.81 -19.94
C VAL A 922 44.65 -25.32 -19.60
N LEU A 923 44.38 -24.94 -18.35
CA LEU A 923 44.48 -23.55 -17.89
C LEU A 923 45.94 -23.05 -17.82
N THR A 924 46.86 -23.89 -17.35
CA THR A 924 48.30 -23.55 -17.34
C THR A 924 48.91 -23.48 -18.74
N GLY A 925 48.44 -24.29 -19.69
CA GLY A 925 48.81 -24.18 -21.10
C GLY A 925 48.36 -22.87 -21.75
N SER A 926 47.16 -22.40 -21.42
CA SER A 926 46.56 -21.17 -21.98
C SER A 926 47.30 -19.90 -21.56
N VAL A 927 47.78 -19.82 -20.31
CA VAL A 927 48.56 -18.67 -19.80
C VAL A 927 49.93 -18.56 -20.47
N VAL A 928 50.56 -19.69 -20.83
CA VAL A 928 51.86 -19.71 -21.54
C VAL A 928 51.70 -19.30 -23.01
N VAL A 929 50.55 -19.61 -23.64
CA VAL A 929 50.25 -19.20 -25.02
C VAL A 929 49.95 -17.69 -25.09
N ILE A 930 49.18 -17.15 -24.14
CA ILE A 930 48.84 -15.72 -24.09
C ILE A 930 50.09 -14.85 -23.81
N THR A 931 50.97 -15.26 -22.91
CA THR A 931 52.23 -14.55 -22.64
C THR A 931 53.25 -14.64 -23.78
N ARG A 932 53.13 -15.63 -24.67
CA ARG A 932 53.96 -15.75 -25.88
C ARG A 932 53.41 -14.91 -27.04
N ILE A 933 52.09 -14.83 -27.20
CA ILE A 933 51.42 -14.00 -28.21
C ILE A 933 51.62 -12.50 -27.92
N LEU A 934 51.53 -12.07 -26.65
CA LEU A 934 51.77 -10.67 -26.26
C LEU A 934 53.24 -10.23 -26.37
N ARG A 935 54.18 -11.18 -26.47
CA ARG A 935 55.62 -10.90 -26.61
C ARG A 935 56.09 -10.94 -28.07
N GLU A 936 55.34 -11.57 -28.96
CA GLU A 936 55.60 -11.56 -30.41
C GLU A 936 54.89 -10.38 -31.12
N SER A 937 53.81 -9.82 -30.57
CA SER A 937 53.15 -8.61 -31.09
C SER A 937 53.88 -7.28 -30.81
N SER A 938 55.01 -7.30 -30.10
CA SER A 938 55.88 -6.12 -29.89
C SER A 938 57.17 -6.16 -30.73
N ILE A 939 57.30 -7.13 -31.65
CA ILE A 939 58.45 -7.27 -32.55
C ILE A 939 57.96 -7.65 -33.96
N SER A 940 57.06 -6.84 -34.54
CA SER A 940 56.93 -6.64 -35.99
C SER A 940 55.97 -5.48 -36.26
N ASP A 941 56.55 -4.34 -36.66
CA ASP A 941 55.99 -3.10 -37.23
C ASP A 941 55.00 -2.24 -36.41
#